data_AF-A0A8H5NEW4-F1
#
_entry.id   AF-A0A8H5NEW4-F1
#
_cell.length_a   1.000
_cell.length_b   1.000
_cell.length_c   1.000
_cell.angle_alpha   90.00
_cell.angle_beta   90.00
_cell.angle_gamma   90.00
#
_symmetry.space_group_name_H-M   'P 1'
#
loop_
_entity.id
_entity.type
_entity.pdbx_description
1 polymer ?
#
loop_
_entity_poly.entity_id
_entity_poly.type
_entity_poly.pdbx_seq_one_letter_code
_entity_poly.pdbx_strand_id
1 'polypeptide(L)'
;MVFSYDILDRNAWATDDQSQGTPLVIANDNSGAAWRNEEEPSGQPASAGDEAQAGANSSGDQKVCQECELRPAVCVLDPELSNLDTLHRDDDDSLWFSVDGDTGSLELREFPRFGAIMSEHQRQHSPEAPPYPRLVSFIGKTGEGKSAIIRLLIEHLWDEIARRRMTTLGLTTKTPVVGPRQRSIPTSGDVHLYYDTLMDENEAVGRPLLYADCEGFGAGTQRPTSHHSQRWDDWWSVPGLPDIRRWQDSWRYVTNGLRRSLPAVQKRQDAVRYLFPKLLYNFSDVVVNVMQSHSLRQIDDSIVELLEWAEVSHVSATNRFGLPHLIIVINRCDDDSNWDPIATGQQILNEQQRILEGNGKVKAMAERFREVGIEINTLEDLLLTSYASVQFIRLPQGREAVFCLSTQLGRLHRMIYQSSNLSLDEKLHRRMLLSAPNMDEFFRLAFDHYSNKVKEPFDFLAQLISLRPPPAKMAARLSELMIETFKALDTNDDRVPIVSEFCGVVAPLVCSVMALDAARSFENLPGRWVDIFCGETDQTTQSSWGSIKNSYKAQVIEAFDLFSSVSLKCEFQDASGRQCVNKNATHQCHQNGQGVVIGHGSYESQLFDELMVKWDNSLHSRLKALDEEIDSQDTPQAMRSATWRIHRSAVEALYSAVETLEMSDLMVCSWCFCNDSSELLACGHGICNACLAEITIPASEIDQRLKAVHSCGLHNPSRLFDPPLHFFQLPVHINRRILSLDGDSGHSVIQASILKDIENQLGGEIPIRHFFDLIGGSGTGGLLAIGIGIGNWDVDKSANRLLNLIRAKNYPERTFEAIGEAFGEDAAGQRIIGSRASTERATYNRRLHLLTFMVNIGTCIRKPQESVCDSHVVPG
;
A
#
# COMPACT_ATOMS: atom_id res chain seq x y z
N MET A 1 -26.61 -46.12 6.99
CA MET A 1 -27.86 -46.69 6.41
C MET A 1 -28.20 -45.87 5.16
N VAL A 2 -27.83 -46.35 3.96
CA VAL A 2 -28.72 -46.72 2.82
C VAL A 2 -30.01 -45.87 2.66
N PHE A 3 -30.45 -45.22 1.56
CA PHE A 3 -30.25 -45.13 0.08
C PHE A 3 -30.52 -43.63 -0.29
N SER A 4 -30.29 -43.03 -1.48
CA SER A 4 -30.39 -43.48 -2.87
C SER A 4 -29.68 -42.49 -3.81
N TYR A 5 -28.91 -43.02 -4.76
CA TYR A 5 -28.63 -42.40 -6.05
C TYR A 5 -29.77 -42.79 -7.02
N ASP A 6 -30.15 -41.92 -7.96
CA ASP A 6 -30.30 -42.29 -9.38
C ASP A 6 -30.70 -41.13 -10.30
N ILE A 7 -29.92 -41.03 -11.40
CA ILE A 7 -30.29 -40.75 -12.81
C ILE A 7 -30.57 -39.28 -13.19
N LEU A 8 -29.63 -38.57 -13.87
CA LEU A 8 -29.36 -38.52 -15.34
C LEU A 8 -30.54 -37.84 -16.10
N ASP A 9 -30.39 -36.91 -17.04
CA ASP A 9 -29.38 -36.80 -18.09
C ASP A 9 -29.48 -35.44 -18.86
N ARG A 10 -28.30 -34.92 -19.22
CA ARG A 10 -27.84 -34.42 -20.54
C ARG A 10 -28.64 -33.44 -21.42
N ASN A 11 -27.95 -32.41 -21.91
CA ASN A 11 -27.25 -32.37 -23.24
C ASN A 11 -26.56 -30.98 -23.40
N ALA A 12 -25.22 -30.84 -23.51
CA ALA A 12 -24.30 -31.18 -24.63
C ALA A 12 -24.42 -30.16 -25.79
N TRP A 13 -23.42 -29.34 -26.15
CA TRP A 13 -22.17 -29.58 -26.92
C TRP A 13 -21.39 -28.23 -27.02
N ALA A 14 -20.10 -28.08 -27.33
CA ALA A 14 -19.04 -28.94 -27.88
C ALA A 14 -17.65 -28.36 -27.47
N THR A 15 -16.67 -29.25 -27.37
CA THR A 15 -15.21 -28.97 -27.36
C THR A 15 -14.59 -29.40 -28.68
N ASP A 16 -13.59 -28.66 -29.15
CA ASP A 16 -12.34 -29.06 -29.83
C ASP A 16 -11.52 -27.74 -29.96
N ASP A 17 -10.20 -27.63 -29.78
CA ASP A 17 -9.12 -28.56 -30.07
C ASP A 17 -7.83 -28.18 -29.29
N GLN A 18 -6.86 -29.08 -29.36
CA GLN A 18 -5.62 -29.27 -28.60
C GLN A 18 -4.56 -28.15 -28.64
N SER A 19 -3.80 -27.98 -27.54
CA SER A 19 -2.32 -28.02 -27.56
C SER A 19 -1.73 -28.22 -26.16
N GLN A 20 -0.62 -28.95 -26.12
CA GLN A 20 0.00 -29.58 -24.97
C GLN A 20 0.75 -28.60 -24.05
N GLY A 21 0.70 -28.85 -22.73
CA GLY A 21 1.56 -28.25 -21.73
C GLY A 21 1.38 -28.93 -20.37
N THR A 22 2.29 -29.82 -20.02
CA THR A 22 2.34 -30.59 -18.77
C THR A 22 2.36 -29.69 -17.51
N PRO A 23 1.53 -29.94 -16.49
CA PRO A 23 1.67 -29.30 -15.18
C PRO A 23 2.69 -30.08 -14.33
N LEU A 24 3.78 -29.42 -13.95
CA LEU A 24 4.71 -29.88 -12.93
C LEU A 24 4.04 -29.73 -11.57
N VAL A 25 3.63 -30.87 -11.01
CA VAL A 25 3.20 -31.03 -9.62
C VAL A 25 4.41 -30.77 -8.72
N ILE A 26 4.40 -29.67 -7.95
CA ILE A 26 5.30 -29.49 -6.82
C ILE A 26 4.53 -29.92 -5.58
N ALA A 27 4.91 -31.07 -5.03
CA ALA A 27 4.39 -31.61 -3.80
C ALA A 27 4.91 -30.78 -2.60
N ASN A 28 4.00 -30.36 -1.75
CA ASN A 28 4.27 -29.88 -0.39
C ASN A 28 4.74 -31.05 0.46
N ASP A 29 6.04 -31.15 0.74
CA ASP A 29 6.57 -32.02 1.79
C ASP A 29 6.94 -31.18 3.02
N ASN A 30 5.96 -31.09 3.91
CA ASN A 30 6.14 -30.77 5.31
C ASN A 30 6.77 -32.00 5.99
N SER A 31 8.07 -32.00 6.26
CA SER A 31 8.68 -32.95 7.19
C SER A 31 9.82 -32.32 7.98
N GLY A 32 9.61 -32.20 9.29
CA GLY A 32 10.65 -31.89 10.24
C GLY A 32 11.71 -32.99 10.23
N ALA A 33 12.97 -32.60 10.12
CA ALA A 33 14.09 -33.52 10.11
C ALA A 33 15.14 -33.05 11.13
N ALA A 34 15.01 -33.58 12.35
CA ALA A 34 16.10 -33.67 13.30
C ALA A 34 17.16 -34.64 12.75
N TRP A 35 18.41 -34.21 12.62
CA TRP A 35 19.51 -35.13 12.35
C TRP A 35 20.70 -34.88 13.27
N ARG A 36 21.20 -36.02 13.75
CA ARG A 36 22.19 -36.25 14.80
C ARG A 36 23.61 -36.13 14.27
N ASN A 37 24.50 -35.87 15.22
CA ASN A 37 25.95 -36.05 15.21
C ASN A 37 26.42 -37.26 14.38
N GLU A 38 27.41 -37.04 13.53
CA GLU A 38 28.29 -38.10 13.02
C GLU A 38 29.73 -37.83 13.48
N GLU A 39 30.26 -38.81 14.21
CA GLU A 39 31.63 -38.92 14.68
C GLU A 39 32.55 -39.37 13.53
N GLU A 40 33.74 -38.78 13.45
CA GLU A 40 34.84 -39.25 12.61
C GLU A 40 35.36 -40.63 13.08
N PRO A 41 35.74 -41.55 12.17
CA PRO A 41 36.58 -42.68 12.54
C PRO A 41 38.05 -42.43 12.19
N SER A 42 38.88 -42.68 13.19
CA SER A 42 40.34 -42.76 13.16
C SER A 42 40.88 -43.88 12.26
N GLY A 43 41.94 -43.60 11.50
CA GLY A 43 42.80 -44.61 10.86
C GLY A 43 44.13 -44.04 10.34
N GLN A 44 45.24 -44.38 11.01
CA GLN A 44 46.64 -44.24 10.52
C GLN A 44 47.18 -45.64 10.10
N PRO A 45 48.45 -45.82 9.67
CA PRO A 45 49.14 -45.31 8.47
C PRO A 45 49.92 -46.42 7.70
N ALA A 46 50.31 -46.20 6.43
CA ALA A 46 51.41 -46.87 5.67
C ALA A 46 51.34 -46.41 4.19
N SER A 47 52.35 -46.34 3.33
CA SER A 47 53.83 -46.46 3.33
C SER A 47 54.30 -46.07 1.91
N ALA A 48 55.60 -45.80 1.73
CA ALA A 48 56.27 -45.30 0.52
C ALA A 48 56.37 -46.27 -0.69
N GLY A 49 56.66 -45.69 -1.88
CA GLY A 49 56.97 -46.32 -3.18
C GLY A 49 55.91 -45.98 -4.24
N ASP A 50 56.13 -45.50 -5.46
CA ASP A 50 57.30 -45.44 -6.35
C ASP A 50 57.14 -44.26 -7.34
N GLU A 51 58.27 -43.74 -7.82
CA GLU A 51 58.37 -42.81 -8.95
C GLU A 51 58.10 -43.52 -10.30
N ALA A 52 57.38 -42.87 -11.21
CA ALA A 52 57.55 -43.06 -12.66
C ALA A 52 57.15 -41.80 -13.45
N GLN A 53 58.07 -41.36 -14.30
CA GLN A 53 58.02 -40.17 -15.17
C GLN A 53 57.13 -40.34 -16.41
N ALA A 54 56.40 -39.28 -16.78
CA ALA A 54 56.07 -38.80 -18.14
C ALA A 54 55.10 -37.61 -18.00
N GLY A 55 55.10 -36.51 -18.75
CA GLY A 55 55.89 -35.94 -19.83
C GLY A 55 55.29 -34.54 -20.09
N ALA A 56 56.12 -33.60 -20.53
CA ALA A 56 55.80 -32.18 -20.64
C ALA A 56 54.69 -31.82 -21.65
N ASN A 57 53.82 -30.88 -21.29
CA ASN A 57 53.39 -29.71 -22.09
C ASN A 57 52.15 -29.04 -21.47
N SER A 58 52.31 -27.85 -20.87
CA SER A 58 51.34 -26.76 -21.03
C SER A 58 51.86 -25.45 -20.46
N SER A 59 51.63 -24.41 -21.28
CA SER A 59 51.56 -22.97 -21.03
C SER A 59 51.65 -22.49 -19.58
N GLY A 60 52.46 -21.45 -19.37
CA GLY A 60 52.62 -20.76 -18.11
C GLY A 60 51.32 -20.15 -17.58
N ASP A 61 50.65 -20.88 -16.70
CA ASP A 61 49.86 -20.30 -15.63
C ASP A 61 50.81 -19.98 -14.48
N GLN A 62 51.12 -18.70 -14.33
CA GLN A 62 51.74 -18.18 -13.14
C GLN A 62 50.72 -18.40 -12.01
N LYS A 63 50.86 -19.50 -11.24
CA LYS A 63 50.12 -19.72 -10.00
C LYS A 63 50.37 -18.54 -9.08
N VAL A 64 49.49 -17.54 -9.11
CA VAL A 64 49.43 -16.50 -8.10
C VAL A 64 49.06 -17.23 -6.80
N CYS A 65 49.91 -17.10 -5.79
CA CYS A 65 49.66 -17.67 -4.48
C CYS A 65 48.33 -17.09 -3.95
N GLN A 66 47.44 -17.92 -3.42
CA GLN A 66 46.16 -17.50 -2.81
C GLN A 66 46.37 -16.43 -1.72
N GLU A 67 47.51 -16.48 -1.05
CA GLU A 67 47.98 -15.51 -0.06
C GLU A 67 48.31 -14.12 -0.67
N CYS A 68 48.67 -14.07 -1.96
CA CYS A 68 48.93 -12.83 -2.71
C CYS A 68 47.65 -12.16 -3.24
N GLU A 69 46.59 -12.93 -3.54
CA GLU A 69 45.27 -12.38 -3.96
C GLU A 69 44.46 -11.81 -2.78
N LEU A 70 44.78 -12.21 -1.55
CA LEU A 70 44.13 -11.74 -0.32
C LEU A 70 44.85 -10.54 0.34
N ARG A 71 46.05 -10.16 -0.15
CA ARG A 71 46.78 -8.95 0.29
C ARG A 71 46.01 -7.63 0.22
N PRO A 72 45.05 -7.40 -0.71
CA PRO A 72 44.24 -6.19 -0.72
C PRO A 72 43.39 -6.00 0.56
N ALA A 73 42.98 -7.10 1.23
CA ALA A 73 42.17 -7.02 2.46
C ALA A 73 42.92 -6.36 3.63
N VAL A 74 44.25 -6.48 3.68
CA VAL A 74 45.09 -5.82 4.69
C VAL A 74 45.16 -4.30 4.46
N CYS A 75 45.06 -3.85 3.20
CA CYS A 75 45.04 -2.42 2.85
C CYS A 75 43.67 -1.77 3.12
N VAL A 76 42.56 -2.53 3.08
CA VAL A 76 41.21 -2.05 3.44
C VAL A 76 41.12 -1.70 4.93
N LEU A 77 41.90 -2.38 5.78
CA LEU A 77 41.94 -2.17 7.23
C LEU A 77 42.95 -1.08 7.69
N ASP A 78 43.74 -0.52 6.75
CA ASP A 78 44.71 0.59 6.95
C ASP A 78 44.89 1.41 5.63
N PRO A 79 43.99 2.36 5.32
CA PRO A 79 44.13 3.17 4.11
C PRO A 79 45.26 4.22 4.23
N GLU A 80 46.00 4.46 3.12
CA GLU A 80 47.01 5.51 3.03
C GLU A 80 46.38 6.92 3.08
N LEU A 81 46.99 7.82 3.86
CA LEU A 81 46.45 9.14 4.24
C LEU A 81 46.27 10.16 3.09
N SER A 82 46.77 9.89 1.89
CA SER A 82 46.93 10.89 0.82
C SER A 82 45.69 11.15 -0.06
N ASN A 83 44.64 10.30 -0.02
CA ASN A 83 43.47 10.37 -0.91
C ASN A 83 42.10 10.43 -0.19
N LEU A 84 42.08 10.70 1.12
CA LEU A 84 40.88 10.57 1.95
C LEU A 84 39.78 11.59 1.57
N ASP A 85 40.14 12.83 1.23
CA ASP A 85 39.18 13.90 0.89
C ASP A 85 38.48 13.71 -0.47
N THR A 86 39.11 12.99 -1.40
CA THR A 86 38.51 12.58 -2.67
C THR A 86 37.57 11.40 -2.48
N LEU A 87 37.99 10.40 -1.70
CA LEU A 87 37.15 9.25 -1.36
C LEU A 87 35.87 9.67 -0.62
N HIS A 88 35.98 10.62 0.32
CA HIS A 88 34.80 11.15 1.02
C HIS A 88 33.84 11.91 0.10
N ARG A 89 34.34 12.61 -0.93
CA ARG A 89 33.48 13.27 -1.92
C ARG A 89 32.76 12.26 -2.82
N ASP A 90 33.41 11.15 -3.15
CA ASP A 90 32.79 10.08 -3.94
C ASP A 90 31.73 9.29 -3.13
N ASP A 91 31.83 9.31 -1.79
CA ASP A 91 30.89 8.67 -0.85
C ASP A 91 29.68 9.56 -0.51
N ASP A 92 29.70 10.86 -0.82
CA ASP A 92 28.54 11.76 -0.58
C ASP A 92 27.28 11.26 -1.32
N ASP A 93 27.45 10.61 -2.47
CA ASP A 93 26.36 9.98 -3.22
C ASP A 93 25.73 8.76 -2.51
N SER A 94 26.34 8.25 -1.43
CA SER A 94 25.83 7.15 -0.62
C SER A 94 24.97 7.63 0.57
N LEU A 95 24.86 8.94 0.79
CA LEU A 95 24.06 9.55 1.86
C LEU A 95 22.58 9.23 1.69
N TRP A 96 21.97 8.68 2.74
CA TRP A 96 20.54 8.42 2.81
C TRP A 96 19.82 9.51 3.61
N PHE A 97 20.30 9.83 4.81
CA PHE A 97 19.83 10.98 5.56
C PHE A 97 20.91 11.54 6.49
N SER A 98 20.86 12.86 6.70
CA SER A 98 21.78 13.61 7.55
C SER A 98 21.07 14.52 8.54
N VAL A 99 21.77 14.93 9.60
CA VAL A 99 21.30 15.99 10.52
C VAL A 99 22.26 17.16 10.49
N ASP A 100 21.89 18.21 9.77
CA ASP A 100 22.71 19.39 9.53
C ASP A 100 22.21 20.62 10.31
N GLY A 101 23.03 21.66 10.39
CA GLY A 101 22.65 22.95 10.98
C GLY A 101 23.47 23.35 12.21
N ASP A 102 23.19 24.55 12.72
CA ASP A 102 23.75 25.06 13.97
C ASP A 102 22.82 24.75 15.15
N THR A 103 23.36 24.75 16.37
CA THR A 103 22.62 24.56 17.62
C THR A 103 21.36 25.42 17.66
N GLY A 104 20.18 24.79 17.78
CA GLY A 104 18.88 25.49 17.77
C GLY A 104 18.25 25.72 16.39
N SER A 105 18.92 25.34 15.31
CA SER A 105 18.44 25.38 13.92
C SER A 105 18.84 24.11 13.17
N LEU A 106 18.67 22.95 13.81
CA LEU A 106 18.99 21.66 13.19
C LEU A 106 17.93 21.31 12.14
N GLU A 107 18.39 20.67 11.07
CA GLU A 107 17.59 20.19 9.96
C GLU A 107 17.87 18.71 9.72
N LEU A 108 16.82 17.89 9.63
CA LEU A 108 16.89 16.56 9.07
C LEU A 108 16.84 16.67 7.55
N ARG A 109 17.85 16.14 6.86
CA ARG A 109 17.89 16.09 5.39
C ARG A 109 17.78 14.67 4.91
N GLU A 110 16.85 14.44 4.00
CA GLU A 110 16.62 13.16 3.33
C GLU A 110 17.14 13.26 1.89
N PHE A 111 17.86 12.23 1.45
CA PHE A 111 18.45 12.12 0.12
C PHE A 111 17.80 10.97 -0.67
N PRO A 112 17.73 11.05 -2.01
CA PRO A 112 17.06 10.07 -2.87
C PRO A 112 17.80 8.72 -3.00
N ARG A 113 18.73 8.39 -2.09
CA ARG A 113 19.64 7.23 -2.23
C ARG A 113 18.90 5.91 -2.30
N PHE A 114 17.89 5.70 -1.46
CA PHE A 114 17.07 4.48 -1.50
C PHE A 114 16.43 4.29 -2.90
N GLY A 115 15.74 5.31 -3.40
CA GLY A 115 15.16 5.30 -4.74
C GLY A 115 16.17 5.11 -5.87
N ALA A 116 17.37 5.69 -5.74
CA ALA A 116 18.46 5.53 -6.71
C ALA A 116 18.96 4.08 -6.77
N ILE A 117 19.17 3.43 -5.62
CA ILE A 117 19.55 2.00 -5.56
C ILE A 117 18.45 1.13 -6.18
N MET A 118 17.17 1.38 -5.86
CA MET A 118 16.06 0.62 -6.42
C MET A 118 15.95 0.78 -7.95
N SER A 119 16.24 1.98 -8.45
CA SER A 119 16.27 2.23 -9.90
C SER A 119 17.45 1.51 -10.58
N GLU A 120 18.61 1.45 -9.92
CA GLU A 120 19.76 0.69 -10.39
C GLU A 120 19.47 -0.81 -10.42
N HIS A 121 18.87 -1.35 -9.36
CA HIS A 121 18.40 -2.73 -9.27
C HIS A 121 17.41 -3.07 -10.38
N GLN A 122 16.43 -2.19 -10.64
CA GLN A 122 15.48 -2.36 -11.74
C GLN A 122 16.18 -2.45 -13.11
N ARG A 123 17.22 -1.63 -13.36
CA ARG A 123 17.98 -1.68 -14.61
C ARG A 123 18.81 -2.96 -14.73
N GLN A 124 19.39 -3.44 -13.64
CA GLN A 124 20.25 -4.63 -13.63
C GLN A 124 19.44 -5.92 -13.80
N HIS A 125 18.30 -6.03 -13.12
CA HIS A 125 17.54 -7.29 -13.02
C HIS A 125 16.21 -7.29 -13.78
N SER A 126 15.71 -6.12 -14.22
CA SER A 126 14.42 -5.97 -14.92
C SER A 126 13.27 -6.81 -14.32
N PRO A 127 13.03 -6.75 -12.99
CA PRO A 127 12.00 -7.58 -12.37
C PRO A 127 10.60 -7.21 -12.91
N GLU A 128 9.74 -8.23 -13.06
CA GLU A 128 8.36 -8.07 -13.53
C GLU A 128 7.46 -7.36 -12.51
N ALA A 129 7.83 -7.40 -11.23
CA ALA A 129 7.12 -6.79 -10.11
C ALA A 129 8.08 -5.97 -9.22
N PRO A 130 7.58 -4.98 -8.45
CA PRO A 130 8.40 -4.22 -7.52
C PRO A 130 9.12 -5.14 -6.51
N PRO A 131 10.43 -4.92 -6.24
CA PRO A 131 11.18 -5.76 -5.31
C PRO A 131 10.78 -5.50 -3.85
N TYR A 132 11.19 -6.41 -2.96
CA TYR A 132 10.98 -6.37 -1.50
C TYR A 132 12.34 -6.24 -0.79
N PRO A 133 12.83 -5.00 -0.57
CA PRO A 133 14.19 -4.78 -0.06
C PRO A 133 14.35 -5.23 1.38
N ARG A 134 15.55 -5.71 1.69
CA ARG A 134 15.98 -6.07 3.04
C ARG A 134 16.95 -5.03 3.57
N LEU A 135 16.70 -4.50 4.75
CA LEU A 135 17.52 -3.47 5.37
C LEU A 135 18.29 -4.03 6.57
N VAL A 136 19.62 -3.91 6.51
CA VAL A 136 20.53 -4.32 7.56
C VAL A 136 21.29 -3.10 8.08
N SER A 137 21.08 -2.75 9.34
CA SER A 137 21.70 -1.56 9.93
C SER A 137 22.89 -1.91 10.82
N PHE A 138 24.06 -1.36 10.52
CA PHE A 138 25.25 -1.49 11.35
C PHE A 138 25.32 -0.36 12.38
N ILE A 139 25.34 -0.74 13.66
CA ILE A 139 25.42 0.18 14.80
C ILE A 139 26.62 -0.17 15.70
N GLY A 140 27.04 0.75 16.56
CA GLY A 140 28.19 0.56 17.45
C GLY A 140 29.04 1.81 17.58
N LYS A 141 30.01 1.84 18.49
CA LYS A 141 30.88 3.01 18.74
C LYS A 141 31.66 3.45 17.49
N THR A 142 32.07 4.71 17.47
CA THR A 142 32.95 5.22 16.42
C THR A 142 34.31 4.55 16.51
N GLY A 143 34.86 4.10 15.37
CA GLY A 143 36.14 3.40 15.31
C GLY A 143 36.08 1.88 15.46
N GLU A 144 34.89 1.29 15.67
CA GLU A 144 34.68 -0.16 15.82
C GLU A 144 34.81 -0.97 14.52
N GLY A 145 34.96 -0.29 13.37
CA GLY A 145 35.17 -0.94 12.08
C GLY A 145 33.90 -1.30 11.31
N LYS A 146 32.76 -0.64 11.60
CA LYS A 146 31.48 -0.83 10.90
C LYS A 146 31.61 -0.71 9.38
N SER A 147 32.06 0.45 8.90
CA SER A 147 32.26 0.75 7.49
C SER A 147 33.26 -0.22 6.83
N ALA A 148 34.28 -0.68 7.57
CA ALA A 148 35.23 -1.67 7.08
C ALA A 148 34.57 -3.05 6.89
N ILE A 149 33.75 -3.49 7.84
CA ILE A 149 33.01 -4.77 7.71
C ILE A 149 32.03 -4.69 6.54
N ILE A 150 31.25 -3.61 6.41
CA ILE A 150 30.32 -3.42 5.29
C ILE A 150 31.06 -3.49 3.95
N ARG A 151 32.20 -2.81 3.84
CA ARG A 151 33.04 -2.88 2.63
C ARG A 151 33.47 -4.30 2.32
N LEU A 152 33.97 -5.05 3.31
CA LEU A 152 34.39 -6.44 3.15
C LEU A 152 33.22 -7.38 2.78
N LEU A 153 32.01 -7.06 3.24
CA LEU A 153 30.79 -7.77 2.87
C LEU A 153 30.42 -7.51 1.40
N ILE A 154 30.39 -6.25 0.96
CA ILE A 154 30.08 -5.88 -0.44
C ILE A 154 31.13 -6.41 -1.41
N GLU A 155 32.40 -6.48 -0.99
CA GLU A 155 33.49 -7.05 -1.80
C GLU A 155 33.50 -8.59 -1.81
N HIS A 156 32.59 -9.26 -1.06
CA HIS A 156 32.47 -10.72 -0.98
C HIS A 156 33.83 -11.42 -0.80
N LEU A 157 34.60 -11.01 0.21
CA LEU A 157 35.97 -11.53 0.41
C LEU A 157 36.05 -13.06 0.57
N TRP A 158 34.95 -13.71 0.95
CA TRP A 158 34.84 -15.17 1.07
C TRP A 158 34.50 -15.88 -0.22
N ASP A 159 34.07 -15.18 -1.26
CA ASP A 159 33.62 -15.76 -2.52
C ASP A 159 34.50 -15.29 -3.70
N GLU A 160 35.49 -16.11 -4.03
CA GLU A 160 36.40 -15.88 -5.16
C GLU A 160 35.66 -15.88 -6.51
N ILE A 161 34.57 -16.66 -6.64
CA ILE A 161 33.79 -16.76 -7.87
C ILE A 161 33.00 -15.46 -8.08
N ALA A 162 32.35 -14.96 -7.02
CA ALA A 162 31.63 -13.68 -7.06
C ALA A 162 32.56 -12.52 -7.43
N ARG A 163 33.76 -12.45 -6.82
CA ARG A 163 34.77 -11.41 -7.13
C ARG A 163 35.26 -11.46 -8.58
N ARG A 164 35.48 -12.67 -9.13
CA ARG A 164 35.86 -12.84 -10.54
C ARG A 164 34.72 -12.43 -11.48
N ARG A 165 33.47 -12.78 -11.16
CA ARG A 165 32.28 -12.34 -11.92
C ARG A 165 32.18 -10.81 -11.94
N MET A 166 32.38 -10.15 -10.80
CA MET A 166 32.35 -8.68 -10.69
C MET A 166 33.37 -8.01 -11.63
N THR A 167 34.61 -8.51 -11.62
CA THR A 167 35.68 -8.01 -12.50
C THR A 167 35.34 -8.21 -13.98
N THR A 168 34.68 -9.32 -14.31
CA THR A 168 34.30 -9.67 -15.69
C THR A 168 33.12 -8.84 -16.20
N LEU A 169 32.15 -8.55 -15.33
CA LEU A 169 30.93 -7.79 -15.67
C LEU A 169 31.11 -6.27 -15.60
N GLY A 170 32.24 -5.79 -15.06
CA GLY A 170 32.51 -4.35 -14.92
C GLY A 170 31.54 -3.65 -13.96
N LEU A 171 30.94 -4.39 -13.02
CA LEU A 171 30.03 -3.83 -12.02
C LEU A 171 30.82 -2.96 -11.04
N THR A 172 30.57 -1.66 -11.06
CA THR A 172 31.17 -0.71 -10.11
C THR A 172 30.38 -0.75 -8.80
N THR A 173 30.91 -1.35 -7.74
CA THR A 173 30.28 -1.33 -6.42
C THR A 173 30.70 -0.10 -5.63
N LYS A 174 29.71 0.66 -5.15
CA LYS A 174 29.96 1.71 -4.16
C LYS A 174 30.24 1.05 -2.81
N THR A 175 31.38 1.34 -2.21
CA THR A 175 31.79 0.80 -0.91
C THR A 175 32.09 1.93 0.08
N PRO A 176 31.87 1.70 1.39
CA PRO A 176 32.12 2.72 2.41
C PRO A 176 33.58 3.17 2.48
N VAL A 177 33.78 4.45 2.82
CA VAL A 177 35.12 5.00 3.08
C VAL A 177 35.57 4.65 4.51
N VAL A 178 36.69 3.93 4.62
CA VAL A 178 37.25 3.53 5.91
C VAL A 178 38.20 4.60 6.43
N GLY A 179 38.01 5.02 7.69
CA GLY A 179 38.84 6.03 8.33
C GLY A 179 40.18 5.51 8.90
N PRO A 180 41.20 6.38 8.97
CA PRO A 180 42.48 6.02 9.59
C PRO A 180 42.37 5.84 11.11
N ARG A 181 43.11 4.87 11.65
CA ARG A 181 43.02 4.33 13.03
C ARG A 181 43.22 5.32 14.19
N GLN A 182 43.77 6.52 13.95
CA GLN A 182 44.26 7.42 15.01
C GLN A 182 43.42 8.70 15.20
N ARG A 183 42.31 8.88 14.48
CA ARG A 183 41.43 10.05 14.68
C ARG A 183 40.16 9.64 15.42
N SER A 184 39.86 10.34 16.51
CA SER A 184 38.57 10.29 17.23
C SER A 184 37.46 11.06 16.49
N ILE A 185 37.72 11.48 15.25
CA ILE A 185 36.82 12.29 14.43
C ILE A 185 36.00 11.30 13.58
N PRO A 186 34.66 11.34 13.61
CA PRO A 186 33.83 10.47 12.76
C PRO A 186 34.20 10.62 11.29
N THR A 187 34.44 9.50 10.61
CA THR A 187 34.73 9.46 9.17
C THR A 187 33.49 9.69 8.30
N SER A 188 32.31 9.39 8.83
CA SER A 188 31.00 9.61 8.23
C SER A 188 30.13 10.26 9.29
N GLY A 189 29.59 11.45 9.02
CA GLY A 189 28.74 12.12 10.01
C GLY A 189 27.30 11.64 10.02
N ASP A 190 26.87 10.83 9.06
CA ASP A 190 25.46 10.66 8.76
C ASP A 190 25.18 9.21 8.37
N VAL A 191 23.95 8.90 7.96
CA VAL A 191 23.58 7.53 7.59
C VAL A 191 23.75 7.33 6.10
N HIS A 192 24.63 6.40 5.74
CA HIS A 192 24.88 5.97 4.35
C HIS A 192 24.16 4.66 4.05
N LEU A 193 23.80 4.45 2.78
CA LEU A 193 23.11 3.25 2.31
C LEU A 193 23.81 2.62 1.10
N TYR A 194 24.13 1.34 1.24
CA TYR A 194 24.85 0.54 0.25
C TYR A 194 24.03 -0.66 -0.20
N TYR A 195 24.36 -1.19 -1.37
CA TYR A 195 23.65 -2.29 -2.03
C TYR A 195 24.59 -3.46 -2.25
N ASP A 196 24.18 -4.66 -1.83
CA ASP A 196 24.91 -5.89 -2.11
C ASP A 196 24.59 -6.38 -3.54
N THR A 197 25.47 -6.10 -4.48
CA THR A 197 25.31 -6.41 -5.91
C THR A 197 25.68 -7.85 -6.27
N LEU A 198 26.28 -8.61 -5.36
CA LEU A 198 26.88 -9.93 -5.66
C LEU A 198 26.08 -11.09 -5.07
N MET A 199 24.82 -10.83 -4.70
CA MET A 199 23.86 -11.84 -4.30
C MET A 199 23.53 -12.79 -5.46
N ASP A 200 23.13 -14.03 -5.16
CA ASP A 200 22.70 -15.01 -6.18
C ASP A 200 21.56 -14.41 -7.02
N GLU A 201 21.67 -14.48 -8.36
CA GLU A 201 20.76 -13.85 -9.32
C GLU A 201 19.30 -14.27 -9.09
N ASN A 202 19.06 -15.54 -8.74
CA ASN A 202 17.70 -16.04 -8.50
C ASN A 202 17.05 -15.41 -7.26
N GLU A 203 17.84 -15.00 -6.26
CA GLU A 203 17.35 -14.46 -4.99
C GLU A 203 17.39 -12.92 -4.98
N ALA A 204 18.35 -12.32 -5.69
CA ALA A 204 18.57 -10.88 -5.77
C ALA A 204 17.47 -10.15 -6.57
N VAL A 205 16.88 -10.80 -7.59
CA VAL A 205 15.87 -10.19 -8.49
C VAL A 205 14.64 -9.71 -7.73
N GLY A 206 14.18 -10.43 -6.70
CA GLY A 206 12.99 -10.07 -5.93
C GLY A 206 13.29 -9.40 -4.59
N ARG A 207 14.45 -9.64 -3.97
CA ARG A 207 14.73 -9.32 -2.56
C ARG A 207 16.13 -8.70 -2.36
N PRO A 208 16.37 -7.47 -2.86
CA PRO A 208 17.68 -6.82 -2.74
C PRO A 208 18.10 -6.62 -1.29
N LEU A 209 19.38 -6.81 -0.98
CA LEU A 209 19.94 -6.64 0.37
C LEU A 209 20.70 -5.31 0.48
N LEU A 210 20.34 -4.51 1.48
CA LEU A 210 20.87 -3.16 1.70
C LEU A 210 21.58 -3.07 3.04
N TYR A 211 22.73 -2.41 3.06
CA TYR A 211 23.50 -2.15 4.27
C TYR A 211 23.44 -0.65 4.62
N ALA A 212 22.91 -0.33 5.79
CA ALA A 212 22.95 1.02 6.35
C ALA A 212 24.15 1.15 7.30
N ASP A 213 25.04 2.11 7.02
CA ASP A 213 26.16 2.46 7.90
C ASP A 213 25.78 3.66 8.76
N CYS A 214 25.63 3.45 10.07
CA CYS A 214 25.24 4.49 11.01
C CYS A 214 26.47 5.14 11.66
N GLU A 215 26.40 6.46 11.91
CA GLU A 215 27.39 7.16 12.73
C GLU A 215 27.53 6.46 14.09
N GLY A 216 28.78 6.33 14.58
CA GLY A 216 29.02 5.62 15.83
C GLY A 216 28.62 6.38 17.09
N PHE A 217 28.24 5.63 18.14
CA PHE A 217 27.87 6.21 19.43
C PHE A 217 28.96 7.13 19.97
N GLY A 218 28.58 8.35 20.37
CA GLY A 218 29.47 9.33 21.01
C GLY A 218 30.19 10.32 20.08
N ALA A 219 30.04 10.23 18.75
CA ALA A 219 30.74 11.10 17.80
C ALA A 219 30.08 12.47 17.52
N GLY A 220 28.80 12.66 17.89
CA GLY A 220 28.00 13.84 17.51
C GLY A 220 28.38 15.21 18.12
N THR A 221 29.60 15.38 18.65
CA THR A 221 30.11 16.68 19.16
C THR A 221 31.00 17.42 18.15
N GLN A 222 31.56 16.73 17.16
CA GLN A 222 32.41 17.33 16.12
C GLN A 222 31.78 17.12 14.74
N ARG A 223 31.75 18.17 13.91
CA ARG A 223 31.34 18.03 12.49
C ARG A 223 32.30 17.05 11.79
N PRO A 224 31.79 16.09 10.99
CA PRO A 224 32.65 15.21 10.19
C PRO A 224 33.49 16.03 9.20
N THR A 225 34.66 15.51 8.84
CA THR A 225 35.62 16.17 7.93
C THR A 225 35.07 16.40 6.52
N SER A 226 33.97 15.72 6.13
CA SER A 226 33.37 15.75 4.79
C SER A 226 32.61 17.05 4.45
N HIS A 227 32.24 17.90 5.42
CA HIS A 227 31.45 19.11 5.17
C HIS A 227 32.28 20.36 4.82
N HIS A 228 33.18 20.28 3.85
CA HIS A 228 33.80 21.46 3.24
C HIS A 228 33.17 21.79 1.87
N SER A 229 32.21 22.73 1.89
CA SER A 229 31.81 23.65 0.79
C SER A 229 31.24 23.09 -0.54
N GLN A 230 29.90 23.20 -0.64
CA GLN A 230 28.97 23.34 -1.79
C GLN A 230 29.49 23.49 -3.23
N ARG A 231 28.94 22.64 -4.14
CA ARG A 231 28.23 23.02 -5.39
C ARG A 231 27.56 21.77 -6.01
N TRP A 232 26.23 21.67 -5.92
CA TRP A 232 25.42 20.61 -6.53
C TRP A 232 24.78 21.08 -7.85
N ASP A 233 25.58 21.57 -8.79
CA ASP A 233 25.06 22.10 -10.08
C ASP A 233 25.05 21.05 -11.22
N ASP A 234 25.64 19.86 -11.04
CA ASP A 234 25.88 18.89 -12.15
C ASP A 234 25.13 17.54 -12.04
N TRP A 235 23.89 17.52 -11.52
CA TRP A 235 23.06 16.28 -11.45
C TRP A 235 22.45 15.83 -12.80
N TRP A 236 23.07 16.15 -13.94
CA TRP A 236 22.49 15.96 -15.28
C TRP A 236 22.72 14.60 -15.95
N SER A 237 23.13 13.55 -15.23
CA SER A 237 23.59 12.31 -15.91
C SER A 237 23.17 10.98 -15.28
N VAL A 238 21.96 10.85 -14.70
CA VAL A 238 21.41 9.51 -14.38
C VAL A 238 20.33 9.11 -15.41
N PRO A 239 20.64 8.29 -16.41
CA PRO A 239 19.66 7.85 -17.41
C PRO A 239 18.57 6.96 -16.76
N GLY A 240 17.28 7.26 -16.99
CA GLY A 240 16.15 6.36 -16.66
C GLY A 240 15.30 6.70 -15.43
N LEU A 241 15.64 7.72 -14.64
CA LEU A 241 14.74 8.27 -13.60
C LEU A 241 13.39 8.85 -14.12
N PRO A 242 13.26 9.35 -15.38
CA PRO A 242 11.99 9.86 -15.90
C PRO A 242 10.90 8.79 -16.11
N ASP A 243 11.25 7.50 -16.17
CA ASP A 243 10.33 6.43 -16.61
C ASP A 243 9.43 5.87 -15.49
N ILE A 244 9.69 6.23 -14.22
CA ILE A 244 8.82 5.86 -13.09
C ILE A 244 7.78 6.97 -12.88
N ARG A 245 6.57 6.78 -13.41
CA ARG A 245 5.47 7.78 -13.43
C ARG A 245 5.18 8.49 -12.10
N ARG A 246 5.42 7.87 -10.94
CA ARG A 246 5.19 8.47 -9.60
C ARG A 246 6.25 9.52 -9.20
N TRP A 247 7.42 9.54 -9.85
CA TRP A 247 8.58 10.35 -9.48
C TRP A 247 8.69 11.65 -10.31
N GLN A 248 7.78 11.86 -11.26
CA GLN A 248 7.75 13.06 -12.12
C GLN A 248 7.27 14.33 -11.40
N ASP A 249 6.59 14.26 -10.26
CA ASP A 249 6.26 15.46 -9.46
C ASP A 249 7.35 15.81 -8.43
N SER A 250 8.38 14.95 -8.30
CA SER A 250 9.43 15.02 -7.27
C SER A 250 10.78 15.61 -7.74
N TRP A 251 10.87 16.31 -8.88
CA TRP A 251 12.16 16.80 -9.40
C TRP A 251 12.88 17.81 -8.48
N ARG A 252 12.18 18.48 -7.56
CA ARG A 252 12.79 19.31 -6.50
C ARG A 252 13.46 18.50 -5.39
N TYR A 253 12.99 17.28 -5.12
CA TYR A 253 13.54 16.34 -4.13
C TYR A 253 14.91 15.80 -4.59
N VAL A 254 15.00 15.48 -5.88
CA VAL A 254 16.21 14.99 -6.53
C VAL A 254 17.34 16.03 -6.38
N THR A 255 17.13 17.30 -6.71
CA THR A 255 18.24 18.28 -6.78
C THR A 255 18.78 18.85 -5.45
N ASN A 256 18.05 18.74 -4.32
CA ASN A 256 18.43 19.44 -3.07
C ASN A 256 18.23 18.65 -1.77
N GLY A 257 17.68 17.43 -1.83
CA GLY A 257 17.22 16.68 -0.66
C GLY A 257 16.02 17.36 0.03
N LEU A 258 15.21 16.59 0.74
CA LEU A 258 14.09 17.14 1.52
C LEU A 258 14.60 17.58 2.89
N ARG A 259 14.45 18.86 3.20
CA ARG A 259 14.88 19.44 4.48
C ARG A 259 13.70 19.63 5.40
N ARG A 260 13.84 19.17 6.64
CA ARG A 260 12.84 19.29 7.70
C ARG A 260 13.48 19.94 8.91
N SER A 261 12.88 20.99 9.44
CA SER A 261 13.34 21.60 10.69
C SER A 261 13.20 20.61 11.85
N LEU A 262 14.17 20.59 12.75
CA LEU A 262 14.17 19.80 13.99
C LEU A 262 14.06 20.71 15.22
N PRO A 263 12.92 21.38 15.46
CA PRO A 263 12.79 22.34 16.55
C PRO A 263 12.93 21.72 17.95
N ALA A 264 12.61 20.42 18.08
CA ALA A 264 12.65 19.70 19.35
C ALA A 264 14.05 19.22 19.75
N VAL A 265 15.05 19.29 18.85
CA VAL A 265 16.40 18.78 19.08
C VAL A 265 17.39 19.94 19.05
N GLN A 266 18.07 20.17 20.18
CA GLN A 266 18.99 21.32 20.30
C GLN A 266 20.40 21.00 19.82
N LYS A 267 20.89 19.78 20.07
CA LYS A 267 22.26 19.35 19.72
C LYS A 267 22.24 18.17 18.75
N ARG A 268 23.16 18.14 17.79
CA ARG A 268 23.31 17.02 16.84
C ARG A 268 23.49 15.68 17.56
N GLN A 269 24.26 15.66 18.64
CA GLN A 269 24.44 14.46 19.48
C GLN A 269 23.11 13.88 19.99
N ASP A 270 22.13 14.72 20.30
CA ASP A 270 20.80 14.27 20.73
C ASP A 270 20.02 13.68 19.53
N ALA A 271 20.20 14.21 18.32
CA ALA A 271 19.64 13.60 17.11
C ALA A 271 20.24 12.21 16.85
N VAL A 272 21.56 12.07 16.93
CA VAL A 272 22.22 10.75 16.77
C VAL A 272 21.78 9.78 17.87
N ARG A 273 21.58 10.25 19.10
CA ARG A 273 21.15 9.43 20.24
C ARG A 273 19.67 9.05 20.20
N TYR A 274 18.79 9.89 19.66
CA TYR A 274 17.34 9.70 19.78
C TYR A 274 16.59 9.59 18.45
N LEU A 275 17.12 10.09 17.34
CA LEU A 275 16.45 10.06 16.03
C LEU A 275 16.94 8.86 15.19
N PHE A 276 18.25 8.66 15.08
CA PHE A 276 18.81 7.56 14.29
C PHE A 276 18.36 6.17 14.77
N PRO A 277 18.31 5.88 16.09
CA PRO A 277 17.81 4.60 16.57
C PRO A 277 16.37 4.34 16.12
N LYS A 278 15.51 5.36 16.22
CA LYS A 278 14.10 5.26 15.87
C LYS A 278 13.90 4.99 14.39
N LEU A 279 14.69 5.61 13.52
CA LEU A 279 14.62 5.37 12.09
C LEU A 279 15.19 4.00 11.73
N LEU A 280 16.40 3.67 12.20
CA LEU A 280 17.07 2.44 11.78
C LEU A 280 16.40 1.20 12.37
N TYR A 281 16.10 1.18 13.66
CA TYR A 281 15.51 0.02 14.32
C TYR A 281 14.15 -0.35 13.75
N ASN A 282 13.28 0.64 13.51
CA ASN A 282 11.90 0.41 13.10
C ASN A 282 11.77 -0.16 11.68
N PHE A 283 12.78 0.03 10.84
CA PHE A 283 12.77 -0.41 9.44
C PHE A 283 13.75 -1.53 9.12
N SER A 284 14.70 -1.83 10.02
CA SER A 284 15.67 -2.89 9.78
C SER A 284 15.05 -4.27 9.94
N ASP A 285 15.44 -5.20 9.07
CA ASP A 285 15.24 -6.64 9.27
C ASP A 285 16.27 -7.20 10.25
N VAL A 286 17.51 -6.69 10.15
CA VAL A 286 18.64 -7.10 10.98
C VAL A 286 19.40 -5.87 11.49
N VAL A 287 19.69 -5.85 12.78
CA VAL A 287 20.59 -4.89 13.41
C VAL A 287 21.89 -5.60 13.73
N VAL A 288 22.99 -5.12 13.15
CA VAL A 288 24.34 -5.64 13.40
C VAL A 288 25.05 -4.69 14.35
N ASN A 289 25.24 -5.11 15.60
CA ASN A 289 25.99 -4.33 16.58
C ASN A 289 27.47 -4.73 16.54
N VAL A 290 28.34 -3.79 16.18
CA VAL A 290 29.79 -3.99 16.12
C VAL A 290 30.46 -3.42 17.37
N MET A 291 31.16 -4.29 18.09
CA MET A 291 31.98 -3.96 19.25
C MET A 291 33.35 -4.61 19.11
N GLN A 292 34.39 -4.01 19.67
CA GLN A 292 35.74 -4.58 19.65
C GLN A 292 35.92 -5.59 20.78
N SER A 293 36.81 -6.55 20.55
CA SER A 293 37.36 -7.39 21.60
C SER A 293 38.12 -6.52 22.59
N HIS A 294 37.49 -6.27 23.74
CA HIS A 294 38.01 -5.40 24.80
C HIS A 294 38.03 -6.17 26.14
N SER A 295 38.58 -5.56 27.19
CA SER A 295 38.44 -6.10 28.54
C SER A 295 36.97 -6.31 28.91
N LEU A 296 36.66 -7.28 29.76
CA LEU A 296 35.27 -7.61 30.12
C LEU A 296 34.43 -6.37 30.47
N ARG A 297 34.96 -5.44 31.29
CA ARG A 297 34.25 -4.20 31.67
C ARG A 297 33.83 -3.33 30.48
N GLN A 298 34.63 -3.27 29.42
CA GLN A 298 34.30 -2.47 28.24
C GLN A 298 33.26 -3.15 27.35
N ILE A 299 33.20 -4.50 27.38
CA ILE A 299 32.09 -5.26 26.80
C ILE A 299 30.81 -4.98 27.60
N ASP A 300 30.88 -4.95 28.93
CA ASP A 300 29.74 -4.60 29.80
C ASP A 300 29.17 -3.23 29.41
N ASP A 301 30.02 -2.21 29.28
CA ASP A 301 29.61 -0.86 28.86
C ASP A 301 28.97 -0.85 27.47
N SER A 302 29.48 -1.65 26.53
CA SER A 302 28.97 -1.72 25.16
C SER A 302 27.61 -2.42 25.09
N ILE A 303 27.39 -3.45 25.93
CA ILE A 303 26.09 -4.13 26.08
C ILE A 303 25.07 -3.17 26.71
N VAL A 304 25.46 -2.39 27.73
CA VAL A 304 24.59 -1.38 28.34
C VAL A 304 24.15 -0.33 27.33
N GLU A 305 25.07 0.15 26.49
CA GLU A 305 24.74 1.10 25.42
C GLU A 305 23.80 0.50 24.37
N LEU A 306 23.99 -0.78 24.01
CA LEU A 306 23.08 -1.49 23.12
C LEU A 306 21.68 -1.63 23.73
N LEU A 307 21.58 -1.91 25.03
CA LEU A 307 20.30 -1.98 25.75
C LEU A 307 19.62 -0.62 25.84
N GLU A 308 20.37 0.46 26.09
CA GLU A 308 19.83 1.83 26.05
C GLU A 308 19.32 2.19 24.64
N TRP A 309 20.06 1.81 23.61
CA TRP A 309 19.66 2.02 22.21
C TRP A 309 18.39 1.22 21.88
N ALA A 310 18.32 -0.04 22.32
CA ALA A 310 17.17 -0.91 22.14
C ALA A 310 15.94 -0.35 22.88
N GLU A 311 16.09 0.14 24.12
CA GLU A 311 14.99 0.71 24.90
C GLU A 311 14.42 1.96 24.23
N VAL A 312 15.28 2.92 23.85
CA VAL A 312 14.86 4.15 23.15
C VAL A 312 14.17 3.80 21.84
N SER A 313 14.68 2.79 21.14
CA SER A 313 14.11 2.35 19.87
C SER A 313 12.79 1.63 20.08
N HIS A 314 12.69 0.70 21.03
CA HIS A 314 11.49 -0.12 21.27
C HIS A 314 10.26 0.73 21.61
N VAL A 315 10.39 1.76 22.43
CA VAL A 315 9.23 2.62 22.77
C VAL A 315 8.88 3.66 21.69
N SER A 316 9.68 3.73 20.61
CA SER A 316 9.56 4.79 19.60
C SER A 316 8.52 4.57 18.52
N ALA A 317 7.86 3.41 18.47
CA ALA A 317 6.81 3.10 17.52
C ALA A 317 5.83 2.07 18.08
N THR A 318 4.58 2.17 17.63
CA THR A 318 3.46 1.30 17.97
C THR A 318 2.96 0.60 16.72
N ASN A 319 2.22 -0.51 16.90
CA ASN A 319 1.64 -1.30 15.81
C ASN A 319 2.67 -1.72 14.75
N ARG A 320 3.89 -2.04 15.21
CA ARG A 320 4.99 -2.45 14.34
C ARG A 320 4.73 -3.79 13.68
N PHE A 321 5.33 -3.94 12.50
CA PHE A 321 5.20 -5.12 11.66
C PHE A 321 6.09 -6.30 12.08
N GLY A 322 7.10 -6.06 12.91
CA GLY A 322 8.01 -7.07 13.44
C GLY A 322 9.12 -6.44 14.27
N LEU A 323 9.86 -7.27 15.00
CA LEU A 323 11.11 -6.87 15.66
C LEU A 323 12.30 -7.25 14.77
N PRO A 324 13.36 -6.43 14.71
CA PRO A 324 14.58 -6.82 14.00
C PRO A 324 15.28 -7.98 14.69
N HIS A 325 16.05 -8.74 13.92
CA HIS A 325 17.02 -9.71 14.45
C HIS A 325 18.31 -9.00 14.86
N LEU A 326 18.93 -9.41 15.96
CA LEU A 326 20.19 -8.84 16.45
C LEU A 326 21.36 -9.79 16.18
N ILE A 327 22.41 -9.27 15.54
CA ILE A 327 23.70 -9.94 15.43
C ILE A 327 24.76 -9.06 16.09
N ILE A 328 25.41 -9.58 17.13
CA ILE A 328 26.51 -8.92 17.82
C ILE A 328 27.84 -9.43 17.25
N VAL A 329 28.59 -8.53 16.64
CA VAL A 329 29.91 -8.78 16.07
C VAL A 329 30.97 -8.29 17.04
N ILE A 330 31.77 -9.22 17.57
CA ILE A 330 32.99 -8.89 18.32
C ILE A 330 34.16 -8.86 17.35
N ASN A 331 34.55 -7.67 16.96
CA ASN A 331 35.61 -7.40 16.00
C ASN A 331 37.00 -7.42 16.66
N ARG A 332 38.04 -7.71 15.88
CA ARG A 332 39.45 -7.69 16.30
C ARG A 332 39.80 -8.69 17.41
N CYS A 333 39.17 -9.86 17.41
CA CYS A 333 39.50 -10.94 18.34
C CYS A 333 40.90 -11.53 18.09
N ASP A 334 41.48 -12.07 19.16
CA ASP A 334 42.75 -12.77 19.15
C ASP A 334 42.64 -14.11 18.42
N ASP A 335 43.74 -14.57 17.82
CA ASP A 335 43.76 -15.73 16.92
C ASP A 335 43.40 -17.08 17.59
N ASP A 336 43.52 -17.16 18.93
CA ASP A 336 43.17 -18.32 19.76
C ASP A 336 41.72 -18.32 20.26
N SER A 337 40.90 -17.38 19.82
CA SER A 337 39.48 -17.30 20.18
C SER A 337 38.68 -18.49 19.67
N ASN A 338 37.56 -18.80 20.35
CA ASN A 338 36.57 -19.72 19.79
C ASN A 338 35.83 -19.03 18.64
N TRP A 339 35.91 -19.61 17.44
CA TRP A 339 35.36 -19.08 16.19
C TRP A 339 33.96 -19.62 15.85
N ASP A 340 33.40 -20.49 16.69
CA ASP A 340 32.04 -20.98 16.54
C ASP A 340 31.02 -19.97 17.10
N PRO A 341 30.06 -19.46 16.29
CA PRO A 341 29.05 -18.49 16.73
C PRO A 341 28.21 -18.96 17.92
N ILE A 342 27.81 -20.23 17.94
CA ILE A 342 26.91 -20.78 18.97
C ILE A 342 27.63 -20.86 20.31
N ALA A 343 28.80 -21.51 20.34
CA ALA A 343 29.61 -21.61 21.54
C ALA A 343 30.07 -20.23 22.05
N THR A 344 30.38 -19.31 21.13
CA THR A 344 30.72 -17.92 21.47
C THR A 344 29.56 -17.21 22.15
N GLY A 345 28.34 -17.30 21.61
CA GLY A 345 27.16 -16.69 22.20
C GLY A 345 26.89 -17.20 23.62
N GLN A 346 26.92 -18.53 23.80
CA GLN A 346 26.75 -19.15 25.12
C GLN A 346 27.82 -18.69 26.12
N GLN A 347 29.08 -18.61 25.68
CA GLN A 347 30.18 -18.14 26.53
C GLN A 347 29.93 -16.70 26.98
N ILE A 348 29.62 -15.78 26.05
CA ILE A 348 29.44 -14.35 26.36
C ILE A 348 28.23 -14.15 27.26
N LEU A 349 27.10 -14.78 26.96
CA LEU A 349 25.88 -14.66 27.76
C LEU A 349 26.12 -15.14 29.20
N ASN A 350 26.85 -16.24 29.39
CA ASN A 350 27.21 -16.74 30.72
C ASN A 350 28.18 -15.81 31.45
N GLU A 351 29.24 -15.33 30.78
CA GLU A 351 30.22 -14.41 31.37
C GLU A 351 29.59 -13.06 31.77
N GLN A 352 28.60 -12.61 30.99
CA GLN A 352 27.95 -11.31 31.13
C GLN A 352 26.65 -11.32 31.93
N GLN A 353 26.26 -12.49 32.43
CA GLN A 353 25.11 -12.63 33.31
C GLN A 353 25.19 -11.73 34.56
N ARG A 354 26.40 -11.45 35.05
CA ARG A 354 26.65 -10.56 36.19
C ARG A 354 26.16 -9.12 35.99
N ILE A 355 26.02 -8.65 34.74
CA ILE A 355 25.57 -7.29 34.43
C ILE A 355 24.13 -7.08 34.89
N LEU A 356 23.30 -8.13 34.82
CA LEU A 356 21.89 -8.10 35.20
C LEU A 356 21.69 -7.68 36.67
N GLU A 357 22.63 -8.06 37.55
CA GLU A 357 22.60 -7.74 38.97
C GLU A 357 23.56 -6.59 39.35
N GLY A 358 24.70 -6.51 38.68
CA GLY A 358 25.80 -5.60 39.01
C GLY A 358 25.67 -4.19 38.42
N ASN A 359 24.92 -4.01 37.33
CA ASN A 359 24.69 -2.70 36.72
C ASN A 359 23.29 -2.17 37.08
N GLY A 360 23.24 -1.06 37.82
CA GLY A 360 21.98 -0.48 38.29
C GLY A 360 20.99 -0.12 37.18
N LYS A 361 21.46 0.22 35.97
CA LYS A 361 20.57 0.54 34.83
C LYS A 361 19.93 -0.71 34.25
N VAL A 362 20.73 -1.75 34.01
CA VAL A 362 20.25 -3.03 33.45
C VAL A 362 19.33 -3.73 34.44
N LYS A 363 19.66 -3.68 35.73
CA LYS A 363 18.79 -4.15 36.80
C LYS A 363 17.43 -3.44 36.79
N ALA A 364 17.43 -2.11 36.70
CA ALA A 364 16.20 -1.33 36.61
C ALA A 364 15.38 -1.64 35.34
N MET A 365 16.03 -1.89 34.20
CA MET A 365 15.36 -2.36 32.97
C MET A 365 14.67 -3.71 33.20
N ALA A 366 15.37 -4.69 33.77
CA ALA A 366 14.82 -6.02 34.05
C ALA A 366 13.68 -5.98 35.08
N GLU A 367 13.79 -5.16 36.13
CA GLU A 367 12.75 -5.00 37.15
C GLU A 367 11.45 -4.43 36.56
N ARG A 368 11.51 -3.45 35.64
CA ARG A 368 10.32 -2.93 34.95
C ARG A 368 9.55 -4.00 34.19
N PHE A 369 10.26 -4.92 33.53
CA PHE A 369 9.61 -6.03 32.82
C PHE A 369 9.01 -7.06 33.79
N ARG A 370 9.70 -7.36 34.89
CA ARG A 370 9.18 -8.25 35.95
C ARG A 370 7.93 -7.70 36.62
N GLU A 371 7.81 -6.38 36.79
CA GLU A 371 6.61 -5.73 37.35
C GLU A 371 5.36 -5.94 36.48
N VAL A 372 5.52 -6.08 35.16
CA VAL A 372 4.42 -6.33 34.21
C VAL A 372 4.23 -7.84 33.94
N GLY A 373 4.91 -8.70 34.70
CA GLY A 373 4.75 -10.16 34.63
C GLY A 373 5.62 -10.85 33.58
N ILE A 374 6.63 -10.18 33.01
CA ILE A 374 7.60 -10.80 32.10
C ILE A 374 8.78 -11.35 32.91
N GLU A 375 9.02 -12.65 32.81
CA GLU A 375 10.14 -13.29 33.49
C GLU A 375 11.46 -12.96 32.78
N ILE A 376 12.37 -12.29 33.49
CA ILE A 376 13.73 -11.97 33.01
C ILE A 376 14.74 -12.64 33.93
N ASN A 377 15.30 -13.77 33.49
CA ASN A 377 16.29 -14.55 34.24
C ASN A 377 17.69 -14.38 33.68
N THR A 378 17.84 -14.19 32.38
CA THR A 378 19.12 -14.06 31.68
C THR A 378 19.27 -12.72 30.96
N LEU A 379 20.51 -12.36 30.59
CA LEU A 379 20.74 -11.23 29.69
C LEU A 379 20.08 -11.46 28.31
N GLU A 380 20.01 -12.71 27.86
CA GLU A 380 19.33 -13.08 26.62
C GLU A 380 17.83 -12.79 26.69
N ASP A 381 17.17 -13.16 27.80
CA ASP A 381 15.74 -12.86 28.02
C ASP A 381 15.48 -11.35 27.90
N LEU A 382 16.37 -10.52 28.47
CA LEU A 382 16.25 -9.07 28.41
C LEU A 382 16.42 -8.56 26.96
N LEU A 383 17.37 -9.08 26.20
CA LEU A 383 17.55 -8.68 24.79
C LEU A 383 16.36 -9.13 23.92
N LEU A 384 15.81 -10.32 24.17
CA LEU A 384 14.65 -10.86 23.45
C LEU A 384 13.36 -10.09 23.72
N THR A 385 13.30 -9.23 24.74
CA THR A 385 12.20 -8.25 24.87
C THR A 385 12.17 -7.22 23.74
N SER A 386 13.34 -6.99 23.11
CA SER A 386 13.54 -5.95 22.11
C SER A 386 14.01 -6.48 20.75
N TYR A 387 14.23 -7.77 20.57
CA TYR A 387 14.70 -8.34 19.30
C TYR A 387 14.05 -9.70 19.04
N ALA A 388 13.84 -10.04 17.76
CA ALA A 388 13.25 -11.32 17.37
C ALA A 388 14.21 -12.51 17.62
N SER A 389 15.51 -12.27 17.53
CA SER A 389 16.56 -13.24 17.89
C SER A 389 17.84 -12.52 18.25
N VAL A 390 18.75 -13.20 18.97
CA VAL A 390 20.08 -12.69 19.32
C VAL A 390 21.13 -13.71 18.88
N GLN A 391 22.14 -13.26 18.15
CA GLN A 391 23.26 -14.09 17.70
C GLN A 391 24.59 -13.37 17.92
N PHE A 392 25.67 -14.13 18.08
CA PHE A 392 27.02 -13.60 18.31
C PHE A 392 28.00 -14.18 17.31
N ILE A 393 28.97 -13.38 16.86
CA ILE A 393 30.08 -13.84 16.02
C ILE A 393 31.35 -13.05 16.30
N ARG A 394 32.50 -13.72 16.24
CA ARG A 394 33.82 -13.10 16.39
C ARG A 394 34.49 -12.92 15.04
N LEU A 395 35.08 -11.75 14.80
CA LEU A 395 35.92 -11.48 13.63
C LEU A 395 37.38 -11.27 14.07
N PRO A 396 38.34 -11.95 13.42
CA PRO A 396 39.77 -11.78 13.73
C PRO A 396 40.31 -10.43 13.22
N GLN A 397 41.49 -10.03 13.70
CA GLN A 397 42.15 -8.77 13.26
C GLN A 397 42.59 -8.76 11.79
N GLY A 398 42.71 -9.91 11.14
CA GLY A 398 42.98 -10.02 9.70
C GLY A 398 44.43 -9.74 9.28
N ARG A 399 45.39 -9.66 10.21
CA ARG A 399 46.82 -9.47 9.90
C ARG A 399 47.55 -10.78 9.58
N GLU A 400 47.28 -11.82 10.37
CA GLU A 400 47.93 -13.14 10.23
C GLU A 400 46.89 -14.22 9.83
N ALA A 401 45.65 -14.11 10.31
CA ALA A 401 44.57 -15.07 10.05
C ALA A 401 43.59 -14.64 8.94
N VAL A 402 44.08 -14.27 7.74
CA VAL A 402 43.22 -13.77 6.64
C VAL A 402 42.20 -14.81 6.17
N PHE A 403 42.57 -16.10 6.16
CA PHE A 403 41.65 -17.19 5.85
C PHE A 403 40.52 -17.33 6.90
N CYS A 404 40.86 -17.17 8.18
CA CYS A 404 39.86 -17.16 9.25
C CYS A 404 38.92 -15.97 9.11
N LEU A 405 39.45 -14.77 8.80
CA LEU A 405 38.65 -13.58 8.55
C LEU A 405 37.65 -13.80 7.41
N SER A 406 38.14 -14.31 6.28
CA SER A 406 37.31 -14.67 5.12
C SER A 406 36.21 -15.66 5.50
N THR A 407 36.55 -16.73 6.22
CA THR A 407 35.58 -17.73 6.70
C THR A 407 34.51 -17.12 7.62
N GLN A 408 34.91 -16.28 8.57
CA GLN A 408 33.99 -15.64 9.50
C GLN A 408 33.11 -14.57 8.83
N LEU A 409 33.62 -13.85 7.83
CA LEU A 409 32.82 -12.92 7.02
C LEU A 409 31.75 -13.66 6.21
N GLY A 410 32.09 -14.81 5.61
CA GLY A 410 31.11 -15.66 4.93
C GLY A 410 30.04 -16.21 5.88
N ARG A 411 30.41 -16.54 7.13
CA ARG A 411 29.44 -16.91 8.17
C ARG A 411 28.55 -15.73 8.56
N LEU A 412 29.12 -14.54 8.78
CA LEU A 412 28.36 -13.33 9.08
C LEU A 412 27.36 -12.99 7.97
N HIS A 413 27.79 -13.03 6.71
CA HIS A 413 26.90 -12.81 5.56
C HIS A 413 25.74 -13.81 5.54
N ARG A 414 26.01 -15.09 5.76
CA ARG A 414 24.98 -16.13 5.85
C ARG A 414 24.01 -15.90 7.01
N MET A 415 24.50 -15.51 8.19
CA MET A 415 23.66 -15.19 9.35
C MET A 415 22.76 -13.99 9.08
N ILE A 416 23.28 -12.93 8.45
CA ILE A 416 22.51 -11.77 8.00
C ILE A 416 21.45 -12.21 7.00
N TYR A 417 21.84 -13.00 6.01
CA TYR A 417 20.95 -13.51 4.97
C TYR A 417 19.78 -14.31 5.56
N GLN A 418 20.07 -15.30 6.41
CA GLN A 418 19.06 -16.13 7.07
C GLN A 418 18.13 -15.29 7.95
N SER A 419 18.69 -14.43 8.80
CA SER A 419 17.89 -13.59 9.71
C SER A 419 17.00 -12.61 8.94
N SER A 420 17.52 -12.03 7.86
CA SER A 420 16.74 -11.13 7.01
C SER A 420 15.59 -11.85 6.29
N ASN A 421 15.79 -13.10 5.84
CA ASN A 421 14.72 -13.90 5.24
C ASN A 421 13.65 -14.29 6.25
N LEU A 422 14.05 -14.69 7.47
CA LEU A 422 13.10 -14.96 8.55
C LEU A 422 12.24 -13.71 8.86
N SER A 423 12.85 -12.52 8.85
CA SER A 423 12.11 -11.26 9.01
C SER A 423 11.10 -11.03 7.88
N LEU A 424 11.49 -11.28 6.62
CA LEU A 424 10.57 -11.16 5.49
C LEU A 424 9.43 -12.17 5.54
N ASP A 425 9.70 -13.41 5.94
CA ASP A 425 8.68 -14.46 6.04
C ASP A 425 7.66 -14.14 7.15
N GLU A 426 8.13 -13.62 8.29
CA GLU A 426 7.26 -13.12 9.36
C GLU A 426 6.43 -11.91 8.90
N LYS A 427 7.07 -10.96 8.21
CA LYS A 427 6.36 -9.82 7.60
C LYS A 427 5.32 -10.30 6.59
N LEU A 428 5.63 -11.29 5.75
CA LEU A 428 4.69 -11.87 4.79
C LEU A 428 3.51 -12.55 5.50
N HIS A 429 3.78 -13.33 6.56
CA HIS A 429 2.74 -14.02 7.34
C HIS A 429 1.79 -13.06 8.07
N ARG A 430 2.29 -11.89 8.49
CA ARG A 430 1.49 -10.79 9.03
C ARG A 430 0.84 -9.92 7.94
N ARG A 431 1.06 -10.28 6.67
CA ARG A 431 0.76 -9.49 5.48
C ARG A 431 1.38 -8.11 5.50
N MET A 432 2.42 -7.85 6.28
CA MET A 432 3.12 -6.58 6.45
C MET A 432 4.38 -6.41 5.55
N LEU A 433 4.56 -7.26 4.54
CA LEU A 433 5.71 -7.21 3.63
C LEU A 433 5.65 -6.00 2.69
N LEU A 434 6.60 -5.07 2.83
CA LEU A 434 6.63 -3.82 2.08
C LEU A 434 7.42 -3.96 0.77
N SER A 435 6.77 -3.68 -0.35
CA SER A 435 7.46 -3.44 -1.62
C SER A 435 8.31 -2.16 -1.55
N ALA A 436 9.31 -2.03 -2.43
CA ALA A 436 10.20 -0.87 -2.46
C ALA A 436 9.46 0.49 -2.50
N PRO A 437 8.42 0.70 -3.35
CA PRO A 437 7.67 1.96 -3.34
C PRO A 437 6.94 2.24 -2.02
N ASN A 438 6.42 1.19 -1.37
CA ASN A 438 5.73 1.35 -0.08
C ASN A 438 6.74 1.64 1.03
N MET A 439 7.89 0.97 1.04
CA MET A 439 8.96 1.20 2.02
C MET A 439 9.47 2.65 1.94
N ASP A 440 9.67 3.17 0.73
CA ASP A 440 10.06 4.57 0.48
C ASP A 440 9.03 5.59 0.99
N GLU A 441 7.74 5.28 0.85
CA GLU A 441 6.65 6.10 1.38
C GLU A 441 6.62 6.09 2.91
N PHE A 442 6.82 4.92 3.53
CA PHE A 442 6.91 4.80 4.99
C PHE A 442 8.14 5.52 5.57
N PHE A 443 9.29 5.49 4.89
CA PHE A 443 10.47 6.28 5.29
C PHE A 443 10.13 7.77 5.36
N ARG A 444 9.49 8.31 4.31
CA ARG A 444 9.07 9.71 4.27
C ARG A 444 8.12 10.08 5.40
N LEU A 445 7.11 9.24 5.66
CA LEU A 445 6.19 9.44 6.78
C LEU A 445 6.91 9.42 8.14
N ALA A 446 7.87 8.52 8.32
CA ALA A 446 8.66 8.46 9.55
C ALA A 446 9.58 9.69 9.70
N PHE A 447 10.23 10.14 8.62
CA PHE A 447 11.03 11.37 8.64
C PHE A 447 10.15 12.60 8.95
N ASP A 448 8.97 12.72 8.35
CA ASP A 448 8.00 13.79 8.64
C ASP A 448 7.55 13.77 10.10
N HIS A 449 7.15 12.59 10.60
CA HIS A 449 6.71 12.41 11.98
C HIS A 449 7.80 12.79 12.97
N TYR A 450 8.98 12.17 12.86
CA TYR A 450 10.05 12.42 13.81
C TYR A 450 10.67 13.81 13.66
N SER A 451 10.51 14.50 12.54
CA SER A 451 10.98 15.90 12.44
C SER A 451 10.25 16.85 13.40
N ASN A 452 8.94 16.64 13.58
CA ASN A 452 8.09 17.49 14.40
C ASN A 452 7.79 16.90 15.79
N LYS A 453 7.75 15.58 15.89
CA LYS A 453 7.23 14.82 17.04
C LYS A 453 8.22 13.76 17.52
N VAL A 454 9.51 14.12 17.65
CA VAL A 454 10.58 13.19 18.08
C VAL A 454 10.21 12.35 19.30
N LYS A 455 9.45 12.91 20.26
CA LYS A 455 9.11 12.24 21.52
C LYS A 455 7.88 11.32 21.42
N GLU A 456 7.06 11.44 20.39
CA GLU A 456 5.86 10.63 20.21
C GLU A 456 6.20 9.36 19.40
N PRO A 457 5.62 8.20 19.73
CA PRO A 457 5.82 7.00 18.95
C PRO A 457 5.25 7.16 17.53
N PHE A 458 5.91 6.54 16.55
CA PHE A 458 5.40 6.43 15.19
C PHE A 458 4.44 5.23 15.10
N ASP A 459 3.17 5.49 14.79
CA ASP A 459 2.16 4.45 14.65
C ASP A 459 2.05 4.00 13.20
N PHE A 460 2.59 2.83 12.89
CA PHE A 460 2.63 2.30 11.54
C PHE A 460 1.23 2.08 10.93
N LEU A 461 0.29 1.59 11.72
CA LEU A 461 -1.07 1.30 11.26
C LEU A 461 -1.88 2.59 11.07
N ALA A 462 -1.74 3.56 11.97
CA ALA A 462 -2.39 4.85 11.79
C ALA A 462 -1.91 5.59 10.54
N GLN A 463 -0.61 5.49 10.24
CA GLN A 463 -0.02 6.07 9.02
C GLN A 463 -0.50 5.35 7.76
N LEU A 464 -0.64 4.02 7.81
CA LEU A 464 -1.25 3.22 6.74
C LEU A 464 -2.68 3.70 6.43
N ILE A 465 -3.52 3.86 7.46
CA ILE A 465 -4.91 4.32 7.33
C ILE A 465 -4.94 5.78 6.84
N SER A 466 -4.01 6.63 7.29
CA SER A 466 -3.95 8.03 6.83
C SER A 466 -3.62 8.17 5.35
N LEU A 467 -2.83 7.25 4.78
CA LEU A 467 -2.53 7.23 3.35
C LEU A 467 -3.75 6.84 2.51
N ARG A 468 -4.58 5.95 3.04
CA ARG A 468 -5.74 5.36 2.35
C ARG A 468 -6.93 5.33 3.31
N PRO A 469 -7.54 6.48 3.61
CA PRO A 469 -8.67 6.53 4.53
C PRO A 469 -9.89 5.85 3.91
N PRO A 470 -10.76 5.23 4.73
CA PRO A 470 -12.06 4.76 4.30
C PRO A 470 -12.87 5.86 3.59
N PRO A 471 -13.76 5.50 2.66
CA PRO A 471 -14.64 6.45 1.98
C PRO A 471 -15.41 7.33 2.97
N ALA A 472 -15.35 8.65 2.80
CA ALA A 472 -15.93 9.62 3.74
C ALA A 472 -17.44 9.48 3.99
N LYS A 473 -18.19 8.81 3.09
CA LYS A 473 -19.63 8.56 3.22
C LYS A 473 -19.96 7.13 3.65
N MET A 474 -18.96 6.32 4.03
CA MET A 474 -19.15 4.91 4.39
C MET A 474 -20.13 4.76 5.55
N ALA A 475 -19.93 5.46 6.67
CA ALA A 475 -20.83 5.37 7.81
C ALA A 475 -22.29 5.67 7.45
N ALA A 476 -22.53 6.77 6.73
CA ALA A 476 -23.86 7.16 6.28
C ALA A 476 -24.51 6.10 5.38
N ARG A 477 -23.76 5.57 4.40
CA ARG A 477 -24.27 4.55 3.46
C ARG A 477 -24.57 3.22 4.13
N LEU A 478 -23.68 2.77 5.04
CA LEU A 478 -23.91 1.57 5.83
C LEU A 478 -25.10 1.75 6.78
N SER A 479 -25.28 2.94 7.37
CA SER A 479 -26.44 3.21 8.23
C SER A 479 -27.76 3.17 7.45
N GLU A 480 -27.82 3.73 6.23
CA GLU A 480 -29.01 3.67 5.37
C GLU A 480 -29.34 2.21 5.04
N LEU A 481 -28.32 1.43 4.66
CA LEU A 481 -28.44 0.00 4.37
C LEU A 481 -28.99 -0.77 5.58
N MET A 482 -28.44 -0.54 6.78
CA MET A 482 -28.93 -1.14 8.03
C MET A 482 -30.38 -0.76 8.32
N ILE A 483 -30.75 0.52 8.13
CA ILE A 483 -32.11 1.02 8.36
C ILE A 483 -33.11 0.33 7.42
N GLU A 484 -32.84 0.29 6.11
CA GLU A 484 -33.76 -0.32 5.14
C GLU A 484 -33.83 -1.84 5.29
N THR A 485 -32.71 -2.50 5.60
CA THR A 485 -32.69 -3.94 5.89
C THR A 485 -33.53 -4.25 7.12
N PHE A 486 -33.35 -3.50 8.22
CA PHE A 486 -34.11 -3.72 9.45
C PHE A 486 -35.61 -3.49 9.24
N LYS A 487 -36.01 -2.42 8.54
CA LYS A 487 -37.42 -2.14 8.23
C LYS A 487 -38.09 -3.28 7.45
N ALA A 488 -37.35 -3.92 6.55
CA ALA A 488 -37.90 -4.99 5.73
C ALA A 488 -38.00 -6.33 6.48
N LEU A 489 -37.13 -6.57 7.47
CA LEU A 489 -37.19 -7.75 8.35
C LEU A 489 -38.20 -7.60 9.50
N ASP A 490 -38.44 -6.36 9.95
CA ASP A 490 -39.36 -6.02 11.06
C ASP A 490 -40.84 -6.04 10.66
N THR A 491 -41.31 -7.16 10.07
CA THR A 491 -42.71 -7.30 9.60
C THR A 491 -43.63 -8.06 10.56
N ASN A 492 -43.09 -8.80 11.53
CA ASN A 492 -43.85 -9.76 12.36
C ASN A 492 -43.78 -9.54 13.89
N ASP A 493 -43.11 -8.50 14.38
CA ASP A 493 -43.00 -8.14 15.83
C ASP A 493 -42.41 -9.27 16.73
N ASP A 494 -41.72 -10.26 16.14
CA ASP A 494 -41.02 -11.35 16.86
C ASP A 494 -39.53 -11.01 17.03
N ARG A 495 -39.07 -10.88 18.29
CA ARG A 495 -37.78 -10.28 18.67
C ARG A 495 -36.57 -11.18 18.45
N VAL A 496 -36.69 -12.49 18.62
CA VAL A 496 -35.52 -13.41 18.55
C VAL A 496 -35.11 -13.72 17.10
N PRO A 497 -36.05 -13.95 16.16
CA PRO A 497 -35.71 -14.15 14.75
C PRO A 497 -35.02 -12.92 14.15
N ILE A 498 -35.52 -11.71 14.44
CA ILE A 498 -35.02 -10.48 13.80
C ILE A 498 -33.56 -10.17 14.15
N VAL A 499 -33.14 -10.35 15.41
CA VAL A 499 -31.74 -10.10 15.82
C VAL A 499 -30.79 -11.06 15.10
N SER A 500 -31.15 -12.35 15.04
CA SER A 500 -30.30 -13.35 14.40
C SER A 500 -30.27 -13.20 12.88
N GLU A 501 -31.39 -12.86 12.27
CA GLU A 501 -31.51 -12.67 10.82
C GLU A 501 -30.79 -11.40 10.37
N PHE A 502 -31.02 -10.27 11.05
CA PHE A 502 -30.34 -9.00 10.79
C PHE A 502 -28.83 -9.15 10.92
N CYS A 503 -28.33 -9.63 12.07
CA CYS A 503 -26.88 -9.79 12.27
C CYS A 503 -26.30 -10.88 11.34
N GLY A 504 -27.08 -11.89 10.98
CA GLY A 504 -26.67 -12.96 10.07
C GLY A 504 -26.48 -12.49 8.62
N VAL A 505 -27.21 -11.46 8.18
CA VAL A 505 -27.11 -10.90 6.83
C VAL A 505 -26.20 -9.68 6.78
N VAL A 506 -26.36 -8.74 7.72
CA VAL A 506 -25.70 -7.43 7.67
C VAL A 506 -24.24 -7.50 8.11
N ALA A 507 -23.91 -8.28 9.15
CA ALA A 507 -22.51 -8.35 9.62
C ALA A 507 -21.56 -8.94 8.56
N PRO A 508 -21.89 -10.07 7.88
CA PRO A 508 -21.07 -10.55 6.75
C PRO A 508 -20.93 -9.56 5.62
N LEU A 509 -22.00 -8.81 5.31
CA LEU A 509 -21.96 -7.79 4.29
C LEU A 509 -21.02 -6.65 4.67
N VAL A 510 -21.14 -6.07 5.87
CA VAL A 510 -20.27 -4.99 6.36
C VAL A 510 -18.80 -5.43 6.35
N CYS A 511 -18.48 -6.61 6.89
CA CYS A 511 -17.12 -7.15 6.85
C CYS A 511 -16.60 -7.29 5.41
N SER A 512 -17.44 -7.74 4.49
CA SER A 512 -17.05 -7.91 3.08
C SER A 512 -16.89 -6.58 2.32
N VAL A 513 -17.72 -5.57 2.63
CA VAL A 513 -17.64 -4.22 2.05
C VAL A 513 -16.31 -3.59 2.42
N MET A 514 -15.94 -3.70 3.69
CA MET A 514 -14.66 -3.24 4.19
C MET A 514 -13.48 -3.98 3.56
N ALA A 515 -13.52 -5.32 3.55
CA ALA A 515 -12.46 -6.11 2.95
C ALA A 515 -12.29 -5.79 1.45
N LEU A 516 -13.39 -5.58 0.73
CA LEU A 516 -13.35 -5.18 -0.68
C LEU A 516 -12.77 -3.78 -0.88
N ASP A 517 -13.24 -2.80 -0.11
CA ASP A 517 -12.72 -1.44 -0.16
C ASP A 517 -11.23 -1.41 0.16
N ALA A 518 -10.83 -2.16 1.17
CA ALA A 518 -9.47 -2.24 1.59
C ALA A 518 -8.61 -3.01 0.54
N ALA A 519 -9.07 -4.13 -0.01
CA ALA A 519 -8.35 -4.83 -1.09
C ALA A 519 -8.16 -3.98 -2.36
N ARG A 520 -9.06 -3.02 -2.61
CA ARG A 520 -8.95 -2.05 -3.71
C ARG A 520 -8.05 -0.87 -3.38
N SER A 521 -8.16 -0.34 -2.16
CA SER A 521 -7.41 0.84 -1.72
C SER A 521 -5.95 0.52 -1.41
N PHE A 522 -5.71 -0.70 -0.96
CA PHE A 522 -4.44 -1.21 -0.48
C PHE A 522 -3.86 -2.26 -1.44
N GLU A 523 -4.00 -2.13 -2.77
CA GLU A 523 -3.63 -3.15 -3.78
C GLU A 523 -2.36 -3.97 -3.48
N ASN A 524 -1.33 -3.34 -2.91
CA ASN A 524 -0.08 -3.94 -2.43
C ASN A 524 0.30 -3.51 -0.99
N LEU A 525 -0.63 -2.88 -0.28
CA LEU A 525 -0.36 -2.33 1.05
C LEU A 525 -0.68 -3.38 2.11
N PRO A 526 0.14 -3.44 3.16
CA PRO A 526 0.27 -4.69 3.86
C PRO A 526 -0.53 -4.66 5.21
N GLY A 527 -1.07 -5.79 5.68
CA GLY A 527 -1.77 -5.98 6.97
C GLY A 527 -2.90 -7.03 6.95
N ARG A 528 -3.24 -7.61 8.12
CA ARG A 528 -4.44 -8.45 8.26
C ARG A 528 -5.69 -7.58 8.33
N TRP A 529 -6.82 -8.06 7.81
CA TRP A 529 -8.04 -7.25 7.78
C TRP A 529 -8.58 -6.98 9.18
N VAL A 530 -8.40 -7.90 10.13
CA VAL A 530 -8.75 -7.66 11.53
C VAL A 530 -7.97 -6.48 12.13
N ASP A 531 -6.69 -6.33 11.81
CA ASP A 531 -5.85 -5.25 12.33
C ASP A 531 -6.23 -3.91 11.68
N ILE A 532 -6.39 -3.92 10.36
CA ILE A 532 -6.86 -2.77 9.57
C ILE A 532 -8.27 -2.33 10.00
N PHE A 533 -9.15 -3.28 10.30
CA PHE A 533 -10.49 -3.03 10.86
C PHE A 533 -10.35 -2.34 12.20
N CYS A 534 -9.63 -2.97 13.14
CA CYS A 534 -9.59 -2.56 14.54
C CYS A 534 -9.00 -1.17 14.68
N GLY A 535 -7.86 -0.89 14.03
CA GLY A 535 -7.29 0.46 13.88
C GLY A 535 -7.16 1.31 15.14
N GLU A 536 -7.40 0.76 16.33
CA GLU A 536 -7.46 1.47 17.61
C GLU A 536 -6.23 1.11 18.41
N THR A 537 -5.45 2.14 18.76
CA THR A 537 -4.65 2.13 19.97
C THR A 537 -5.59 2.32 21.16
N ASP A 538 -5.34 1.56 22.22
CA ASP A 538 -6.06 1.49 23.49
C ASP A 538 -6.79 2.80 23.93
N GLN A 539 -8.08 2.70 24.23
CA GLN A 539 -9.00 3.82 24.51
C GLN A 539 -8.72 4.55 25.85
N THR A 540 -7.65 4.20 26.57
CA THR A 540 -7.36 4.70 27.92
C THR A 540 -6.56 6.01 27.94
N THR A 541 -6.05 6.49 26.81
CA THR A 541 -5.35 7.78 26.76
C THR A 541 -6.07 8.78 25.85
N GLN A 542 -6.90 9.62 26.48
CA GLN A 542 -7.35 10.90 25.91
C GLN A 542 -6.13 11.82 25.73
N SER A 543 -5.29 11.55 24.73
CA SER A 543 -4.29 12.52 24.27
C SER A 543 -4.91 13.41 23.19
N SER A 544 -4.56 14.70 23.24
CA SER A 544 -5.22 15.81 22.53
C SER A 544 -5.06 15.83 20.99
N TRP A 545 -4.67 14.72 20.35
CA TRP A 545 -4.71 14.56 18.90
C TRP A 545 -5.28 13.17 18.53
N GLY A 546 -6.56 13.19 18.15
CA GLY A 546 -7.16 12.24 17.22
C GLY A 546 -7.27 10.79 17.68
N SER A 547 -8.32 10.47 18.44
CA SER A 547 -9.05 9.22 18.14
C SER A 547 -9.19 9.16 16.60
N ILE A 548 -8.76 8.07 15.96
CA ILE A 548 -8.78 7.93 14.50
C ILE A 548 -10.26 7.90 14.10
N LYS A 549 -10.88 9.09 13.98
CA LYS A 549 -12.29 9.28 13.64
C LYS A 549 -12.68 8.69 12.28
N ASN A 550 -11.67 8.27 11.51
CA ASN A 550 -11.81 7.72 10.17
C ASN A 550 -11.27 6.28 10.08
N SER A 551 -11.16 5.50 11.16
CA SER A 551 -10.88 4.06 11.02
C SER A 551 -12.13 3.34 10.51
N TYR A 552 -11.98 2.15 9.92
CA TYR A 552 -13.16 1.41 9.50
C TYR A 552 -14.05 1.02 10.70
N LYS A 553 -13.46 0.60 11.83
CA LYS A 553 -14.22 0.35 13.06
C LYS A 553 -15.01 1.58 13.50
N ALA A 554 -14.40 2.77 13.48
CA ALA A 554 -15.10 4.01 13.80
C ALA A 554 -16.28 4.27 12.85
N GLN A 555 -16.09 4.06 11.54
CA GLN A 555 -17.16 4.20 10.54
C GLN A 555 -18.31 3.20 10.76
N VAL A 556 -18.01 1.95 11.15
CA VAL A 556 -19.01 0.91 11.42
C VAL A 556 -19.75 1.18 12.72
N ILE A 557 -19.07 1.62 13.78
CA ILE A 557 -19.69 2.03 15.04
C ILE A 557 -20.61 3.21 14.78
N GLU A 558 -20.15 4.24 14.07
CA GLU A 558 -20.97 5.39 13.70
C GLU A 558 -22.20 4.97 12.88
N ALA A 559 -22.03 4.06 11.91
CA ALA A 559 -23.15 3.54 11.13
C ALA A 559 -24.19 2.82 12.00
N PHE A 560 -23.74 1.99 12.94
CA PHE A 560 -24.60 1.24 13.85
C PHE A 560 -25.31 2.16 14.85
N ASP A 561 -24.63 3.18 15.38
CA ASP A 561 -25.21 4.19 16.27
C ASP A 561 -26.29 5.02 15.54
N LEU A 562 -26.03 5.43 14.29
CA LEU A 562 -27.01 6.11 13.45
C LEU A 562 -28.24 5.22 13.19
N PHE A 563 -28.01 3.97 12.81
CA PHE A 563 -29.08 2.98 12.62
C PHE A 563 -29.92 2.80 13.88
N SER A 564 -29.28 2.47 15.00
CA SER A 564 -29.97 2.15 16.25
C SER A 564 -30.75 3.35 16.78
N SER A 565 -30.20 4.56 16.61
CA SER A 565 -30.85 5.79 17.06
C SER A 565 -32.13 6.13 16.30
N VAL A 566 -32.21 5.78 15.01
CA VAL A 566 -33.31 6.12 14.09
C VAL A 566 -34.29 4.96 13.87
N SER A 567 -33.88 3.72 14.12
CA SER A 567 -34.72 2.53 13.89
C SER A 567 -35.40 2.03 15.16
N LEU A 568 -34.69 1.98 16.28
CA LEU A 568 -35.17 1.29 17.48
C LEU A 568 -36.10 2.18 18.34
N LYS A 569 -37.23 1.61 18.74
CA LYS A 569 -38.21 2.25 19.63
C LYS A 569 -37.79 2.06 21.09
N CYS A 570 -38.23 2.95 21.96
CA CYS A 570 -38.09 2.78 23.41
C CYS A 570 -39.09 1.73 23.90
N GLU A 571 -38.65 0.82 24.77
CA GLU A 571 -39.42 -0.30 25.28
C GLU A 571 -39.98 -0.05 26.69
N PHE A 572 -39.78 1.16 27.23
CA PHE A 572 -40.33 1.58 28.52
C PHE A 572 -41.86 1.44 28.55
N GLN A 573 -42.36 0.88 29.66
CA GLN A 573 -43.77 0.84 30.01
C GLN A 573 -43.98 1.38 31.41
N ASP A 574 -45.01 2.21 31.58
CA ASP A 574 -45.40 2.68 32.90
C ASP A 574 -46.18 1.61 33.69
N ALA A 575 -46.48 1.89 34.96
CA ALA A 575 -47.26 0.99 35.81
C ALA A 575 -48.69 0.73 35.30
N SER A 576 -49.19 1.50 34.33
CA SER A 576 -50.50 1.35 33.70
C SER A 576 -50.44 0.57 32.37
N GLY A 577 -49.27 0.07 31.99
CA GLY A 577 -49.05 -0.66 30.73
C GLY A 577 -49.02 0.22 29.49
N ARG A 578 -48.91 1.56 29.63
CA ARG A 578 -48.76 2.46 28.49
C ARG A 578 -47.32 2.41 28.00
N GLN A 579 -47.13 2.20 26.69
CA GLN A 579 -45.82 2.05 26.08
C GLN A 579 -45.30 3.36 25.46
N CYS A 580 -44.00 3.57 25.59
CA CYS A 580 -43.30 4.65 24.90
C CYS A 580 -43.26 4.40 23.37
N VAL A 581 -43.48 5.43 22.56
CA VAL A 581 -43.38 5.35 21.08
C VAL A 581 -42.16 6.09 20.53
N ASN A 582 -41.43 6.80 21.38
CA ASN A 582 -40.26 7.59 20.98
C ASN A 582 -39.09 6.68 20.61
N LYS A 583 -38.31 7.12 19.63
CA LYS A 583 -37.02 6.53 19.26
C LYS A 583 -35.89 7.30 19.91
N ASN A 584 -34.72 6.66 20.09
CA ASN A 584 -33.58 7.26 20.80
C ASN A 584 -33.20 8.66 20.28
N ALA A 585 -33.08 8.85 18.96
CA ALA A 585 -32.74 10.16 18.36
C ALA A 585 -33.74 11.30 18.68
N THR A 586 -34.97 10.95 19.05
CA THR A 586 -36.07 11.89 19.35
C THR A 586 -36.54 11.81 20.81
N HIS A 587 -35.84 11.05 21.65
CA HIS A 587 -36.28 10.75 23.02
C HIS A 587 -35.87 11.89 23.97
N GLN A 588 -36.87 12.62 24.47
CA GLN A 588 -36.70 13.64 25.52
C GLN A 588 -37.39 13.22 26.84
N CYS A 589 -38.41 12.38 26.72
CA CYS A 589 -39.17 11.78 27.81
C CYS A 589 -39.89 10.54 27.27
N HIS A 590 -40.47 9.72 28.15
CA HIS A 590 -41.31 8.61 27.73
C HIS A 590 -42.70 9.14 27.37
N GLN A 591 -43.10 8.96 26.11
CA GLN A 591 -44.34 9.50 25.56
C GLN A 591 -45.10 8.42 24.81
N ASN A 592 -46.43 8.36 24.99
CA ASN A 592 -47.28 7.42 24.27
C ASN A 592 -47.73 7.95 22.90
N GLY A 593 -48.41 7.12 22.10
CA GLY A 593 -48.90 7.48 20.76
C GLY A 593 -49.92 8.63 20.69
N GLN A 594 -50.47 9.08 21.82
CA GLN A 594 -51.37 10.23 21.90
C GLN A 594 -50.64 11.54 22.25
N GLY A 595 -49.33 11.49 22.47
CA GLY A 595 -48.56 12.66 22.86
C GLY A 595 -48.48 12.90 24.37
N VAL A 596 -48.96 11.96 25.20
CA VAL A 596 -48.96 12.11 26.67
C VAL A 596 -47.64 11.59 27.24
N VAL A 597 -47.01 12.41 28.09
CA VAL A 597 -45.82 12.00 28.87
C VAL A 597 -46.24 10.97 29.93
N ILE A 598 -45.66 9.78 29.85
CA ILE A 598 -45.94 8.64 30.74
C ILE A 598 -44.79 8.37 31.72
N GLY A 599 -43.64 9.01 31.53
CA GLY A 599 -42.49 8.89 32.42
C GLY A 599 -41.36 9.84 32.05
N HIS A 600 -40.45 10.06 32.99
CA HIS A 600 -39.17 10.74 32.77
C HIS A 600 -38.04 9.76 33.04
N GLY A 601 -37.05 9.73 32.16
CA GLY A 601 -35.97 8.74 32.21
C GLY A 601 -35.18 8.72 30.90
N SER A 602 -34.11 7.94 30.89
CA SER A 602 -33.32 7.69 29.69
C SER A 602 -34.06 6.76 28.73
N TYR A 603 -33.59 6.70 27.49
CA TYR A 603 -34.01 5.66 26.55
C TYR A 603 -33.73 4.26 27.12
N GLU A 604 -34.70 3.35 26.99
CA GLU A 604 -34.61 1.95 27.41
C GLU A 604 -34.94 1.03 26.23
N SER A 605 -34.07 0.08 25.90
CA SER A 605 -34.36 -0.99 24.93
C SER A 605 -33.49 -2.23 25.18
N GLN A 606 -34.15 -3.35 25.49
CA GLN A 606 -33.55 -4.67 25.54
C GLN A 606 -33.15 -5.16 24.15
N LEU A 607 -33.94 -4.84 23.12
CA LEU A 607 -33.61 -5.17 21.73
C LEU A 607 -32.26 -4.56 21.30
N PHE A 608 -31.97 -3.32 21.72
CA PHE A 608 -30.66 -2.70 21.48
C PHE A 608 -29.52 -3.49 22.14
N ASP A 609 -29.67 -3.87 23.41
CA ASP A 609 -28.65 -4.63 24.14
C ASP A 609 -28.38 -5.99 23.48
N GLU A 610 -29.43 -6.70 23.07
CA GLU A 610 -29.33 -7.98 22.36
C GLU A 610 -28.69 -7.83 20.97
N LEU A 611 -29.08 -6.80 20.22
CA LEU A 611 -28.47 -6.47 18.93
C LEU A 611 -26.98 -6.18 19.09
N MET A 612 -26.59 -5.32 20.05
CA MET A 612 -25.20 -4.95 20.30
C MET A 612 -24.31 -6.16 20.58
N VAL A 613 -24.74 -7.03 21.50
CA VAL A 613 -23.98 -8.24 21.85
C VAL A 613 -23.87 -9.19 20.66
N LYS A 614 -24.96 -9.40 19.91
CA LYS A 614 -24.93 -10.30 18.75
C LYS A 614 -24.11 -9.71 17.60
N TRP A 615 -24.23 -8.41 17.36
CA TRP A 615 -23.53 -7.66 16.34
C TRP A 615 -22.02 -7.75 16.50
N ASP A 616 -21.50 -7.45 17.70
CA ASP A 616 -20.06 -7.47 17.98
C ASP A 616 -19.47 -8.88 17.80
N ASN A 617 -20.15 -9.90 18.36
CA ASN A 617 -19.77 -11.30 18.18
C ASN A 617 -19.77 -11.73 16.70
N SER A 618 -20.80 -11.33 15.94
CA SER A 618 -20.92 -11.64 14.51
C SER A 618 -19.84 -10.95 13.68
N LEU A 619 -19.55 -9.67 13.94
CA LEU A 619 -18.47 -8.94 13.26
C LEU A 619 -17.11 -9.62 13.52
N HIS A 620 -16.77 -9.86 14.78
CA HIS A 620 -15.48 -10.44 15.15
C HIS A 620 -15.29 -11.84 14.55
N SER A 621 -16.30 -12.72 14.69
CA SER A 621 -16.26 -14.06 14.11
C SER A 621 -16.13 -14.03 12.59
N ARG A 622 -16.77 -13.07 11.92
CA ARG A 622 -16.79 -13.03 10.46
C ARG A 622 -15.54 -12.39 9.86
N LEU A 623 -14.94 -11.40 10.53
CA LEU A 623 -13.62 -10.87 10.15
C LEU A 623 -12.55 -11.94 10.24
N LYS A 624 -12.53 -12.72 11.33
CA LYS A 624 -11.59 -13.83 11.49
C LYS A 624 -11.73 -14.88 10.40
N ALA A 625 -12.96 -15.29 10.08
CA ALA A 625 -13.23 -16.24 9.00
C ALA A 625 -12.81 -15.70 7.63
N LEU A 626 -12.97 -14.39 7.39
CA LEU A 626 -12.54 -13.73 6.15
C LEU A 626 -11.02 -13.67 6.03
N ASP A 627 -10.30 -13.39 7.13
CA ASP A 627 -8.83 -13.47 7.14
C ASP A 627 -8.35 -14.89 6.84
N GLU A 628 -8.92 -15.91 7.47
CA GLU A 628 -8.58 -17.33 7.24
C GLU A 628 -8.83 -17.76 5.77
N GLU A 629 -9.97 -17.36 5.18
CA GLU A 629 -10.28 -17.69 3.79
C GLU A 629 -9.33 -16.98 2.81
N ILE A 630 -8.94 -15.74 3.11
CA ILE A 630 -8.02 -14.98 2.26
C ILE A 630 -6.55 -15.43 2.47
N ASP A 631 -6.17 -15.86 3.67
CA ASP A 631 -4.82 -16.39 3.96
C ASP A 631 -4.51 -17.67 3.16
N SER A 632 -5.54 -18.36 2.67
CA SER A 632 -5.37 -19.49 1.75
C SER A 632 -4.94 -19.10 0.33
N GLN A 633 -4.80 -17.80 0.03
CA GLN A 633 -4.51 -17.30 -1.32
C GLN A 633 -3.03 -16.89 -1.45
N ASP A 634 -2.33 -17.50 -2.39
CA ASP A 634 -0.87 -17.33 -2.54
C ASP A 634 -0.45 -16.05 -3.29
N THR A 635 -1.38 -15.39 -3.99
CA THR A 635 -1.05 -14.20 -4.81
C THR A 635 -1.99 -13.03 -4.53
N PRO A 636 -1.53 -11.76 -4.67
CA PRO A 636 -2.39 -10.59 -4.53
C PRO A 636 -3.60 -10.60 -5.46
N GLN A 637 -3.45 -11.12 -6.68
CA GLN A 637 -4.56 -11.25 -7.63
C GLN A 637 -5.59 -12.28 -7.16
N ALA A 638 -5.14 -13.45 -6.71
CA ALA A 638 -6.02 -14.48 -6.16
C ALA A 638 -6.76 -13.98 -4.91
N MET A 639 -6.06 -13.25 -4.04
CA MET A 639 -6.63 -12.56 -2.89
C MET A 639 -7.73 -11.56 -3.28
N ARG A 640 -7.51 -10.72 -4.30
CA ARG A 640 -8.54 -9.80 -4.81
C ARG A 640 -9.76 -10.55 -5.35
N SER A 641 -9.53 -11.57 -6.17
CA SER A 641 -10.61 -12.39 -6.74
C SER A 641 -11.41 -13.12 -5.66
N ALA A 642 -10.75 -13.66 -4.63
CA ALA A 642 -11.39 -14.28 -3.48
C ALA A 642 -12.22 -13.25 -2.69
N THR A 643 -11.65 -12.08 -2.40
CA THR A 643 -12.34 -10.99 -1.70
C THR A 643 -13.60 -10.55 -2.45
N TRP A 644 -13.51 -10.38 -3.77
CA TRP A 644 -14.66 -10.07 -4.61
C TRP A 644 -15.73 -11.16 -4.56
N ARG A 645 -15.34 -12.44 -4.65
CA ARG A 645 -16.28 -13.57 -4.56
C ARG A 645 -17.02 -13.60 -3.23
N ILE A 646 -16.31 -13.42 -2.11
CA ILE A 646 -16.89 -13.38 -0.76
C ILE A 646 -17.88 -12.21 -0.66
N HIS A 647 -17.48 -11.03 -1.11
CA HIS A 647 -18.33 -9.85 -1.12
C HIS A 647 -19.58 -10.03 -1.98
N ARG A 648 -19.41 -10.51 -3.21
CA ARG A 648 -20.52 -10.82 -4.12
C ARG A 648 -21.53 -11.75 -3.46
N SER A 649 -21.06 -12.83 -2.83
CA SER A 649 -21.94 -13.76 -2.12
C SER A 649 -22.69 -13.10 -0.96
N ALA A 650 -22.05 -12.20 -0.20
CA ALA A 650 -22.70 -11.48 0.89
C ALA A 650 -23.78 -10.50 0.39
N VAL A 651 -23.51 -9.79 -0.72
CA VAL A 651 -24.47 -8.89 -1.36
C VAL A 651 -25.66 -9.68 -1.94
N GLU A 652 -25.40 -10.78 -2.65
CA GLU A 652 -26.46 -11.65 -3.19
C GLU A 652 -27.31 -12.25 -2.06
N ALA A 653 -26.70 -12.63 -0.92
CA ALA A 653 -27.43 -13.11 0.26
C ALA A 653 -28.33 -12.02 0.88
N LEU A 654 -27.87 -10.77 0.94
CA LEU A 654 -28.69 -9.65 1.38
C LEU A 654 -29.94 -9.48 0.50
N TYR A 655 -29.77 -9.41 -0.82
CA TYR A 655 -30.90 -9.24 -1.74
C TYR A 655 -31.81 -10.47 -1.83
N SER A 656 -31.30 -11.66 -1.49
CA SER A 656 -32.12 -12.87 -1.34
C SER A 656 -32.93 -12.87 -0.04
N ALA A 657 -32.41 -12.28 1.04
CA ALA A 657 -33.12 -12.15 2.30
C ALA A 657 -34.13 -10.99 2.27
N VAL A 658 -33.79 -9.91 1.56
CA VAL A 658 -34.58 -8.68 1.47
C VAL A 658 -34.78 -8.28 0.01
N GLU A 659 -35.76 -8.92 -0.65
CA GLU A 659 -36.05 -8.67 -2.07
C GLU A 659 -36.56 -7.24 -2.35
N THR A 660 -37.13 -6.58 -1.35
CA THR A 660 -37.71 -5.22 -1.44
C THR A 660 -36.70 -4.12 -1.10
N LEU A 661 -35.42 -4.44 -0.94
CA LEU A 661 -34.39 -3.46 -0.58
C LEU A 661 -34.19 -2.44 -1.71
N GLU A 662 -34.68 -1.22 -1.51
CA GLU A 662 -34.46 -0.09 -2.41
C GLU A 662 -33.58 0.96 -1.72
N MET A 663 -32.39 1.21 -2.27
CA MET A 663 -31.55 2.32 -1.81
C MET A 663 -32.09 3.64 -2.34
N SER A 664 -32.15 4.67 -1.49
CA SER A 664 -32.77 5.95 -1.85
C SER A 664 -31.90 6.78 -2.81
N ASP A 665 -30.59 6.58 -2.79
CA ASP A 665 -29.60 7.34 -3.56
C ASP A 665 -29.06 6.54 -4.77
N LEU A 666 -29.55 6.90 -5.97
CA LEU A 666 -29.09 6.35 -7.25
C LEU A 666 -27.61 6.65 -7.56
N MET A 667 -27.00 7.58 -6.83
CA MET A 667 -25.58 7.91 -6.97
C MET A 667 -24.68 6.94 -6.21
N VAL A 668 -25.21 5.98 -5.45
CA VAL A 668 -24.43 4.96 -4.74
C VAL A 668 -24.36 3.68 -5.55
N CYS A 669 -23.18 3.08 -5.65
CA CYS A 669 -23.02 1.76 -6.24
C CYS A 669 -23.72 0.70 -5.37
N SER A 670 -24.74 0.03 -5.91
CA SER A 670 -25.54 -1.00 -5.22
C SER A 670 -24.78 -2.31 -4.98
N TRP A 671 -23.55 -2.44 -5.49
CA TRP A 671 -22.67 -3.58 -5.22
C TRP A 671 -21.77 -3.31 -4.02
N CYS A 672 -20.85 -2.35 -4.13
CA CYS A 672 -19.88 -2.12 -3.06
C CYS A 672 -20.38 -1.24 -1.91
N PHE A 673 -21.44 -0.44 -2.11
CA PHE A 673 -21.91 0.58 -1.16
C PHE A 673 -20.86 1.65 -0.76
N CYS A 674 -19.64 1.59 -1.30
CA CYS A 674 -18.54 2.53 -1.02
C CYS A 674 -18.38 3.64 -2.05
N ASN A 675 -18.51 3.32 -3.34
CA ASN A 675 -18.21 4.24 -4.45
C ASN A 675 -19.47 4.84 -5.05
N ASP A 676 -19.29 5.98 -5.70
CA ASP A 676 -20.35 6.59 -6.50
C ASP A 676 -20.61 5.73 -7.76
N SER A 677 -21.88 5.60 -8.10
CA SER A 677 -22.35 4.95 -9.32
C SER A 677 -21.89 5.75 -10.55
N SER A 678 -21.27 5.07 -11.51
CA SER A 678 -20.87 5.66 -12.79
C SER A 678 -21.83 5.29 -13.92
N GLU A 679 -22.53 4.16 -13.80
CA GLU A 679 -23.45 3.62 -14.79
C GLU A 679 -24.71 3.06 -14.11
N LEU A 680 -25.82 2.98 -14.86
CA LEU A 680 -27.06 2.35 -14.40
C LEU A 680 -27.34 1.07 -15.18
N LEU A 681 -27.57 -0.04 -14.46
CA LEU A 681 -28.00 -1.30 -15.05
C LEU A 681 -29.45 -1.19 -15.57
N ALA A 682 -29.88 -2.09 -16.47
CA ALA A 682 -31.26 -2.07 -17.02
C ALA A 682 -32.34 -2.28 -15.94
N CYS A 683 -31.96 -2.86 -14.80
CA CYS A 683 -32.85 -3.03 -13.66
C CYS A 683 -32.97 -1.78 -12.78
N GLY A 684 -32.15 -0.75 -12.99
CA GLY A 684 -32.13 0.49 -12.20
C GLY A 684 -31.02 0.57 -11.15
N HIS A 685 -30.34 -0.54 -10.83
CA HIS A 685 -29.22 -0.53 -9.88
C HIS A 685 -28.02 0.26 -10.42
N GLY A 686 -27.47 1.13 -9.57
CA GLY A 686 -26.25 1.88 -9.83
C GLY A 686 -25.01 1.03 -9.65
N ILE A 687 -24.00 1.22 -10.50
CA ILE A 687 -22.74 0.48 -10.44
C ILE A 687 -21.55 1.40 -10.71
N CYS A 688 -20.51 1.31 -9.88
CA CYS A 688 -19.25 2.04 -10.07
C CYS A 688 -18.34 1.32 -11.08
N ASN A 689 -17.39 2.05 -11.68
CA ASN A 689 -16.45 1.49 -12.68
C ASN A 689 -15.68 0.27 -12.15
N ALA A 690 -15.30 0.27 -10.87
CA ALA A 690 -14.57 -0.83 -10.26
C ALA A 690 -15.43 -2.11 -10.16
N CYS A 691 -16.67 -2.00 -9.67
CA CYS A 691 -17.59 -3.15 -9.63
C CYS A 691 -18.04 -3.58 -11.02
N LEU A 692 -18.19 -2.62 -11.95
CA LEU A 692 -18.54 -2.92 -13.34
C LEU A 692 -17.46 -3.79 -13.98
N ALA A 693 -16.18 -3.42 -13.84
CA ALA A 693 -15.08 -4.23 -14.36
C ALA A 693 -15.13 -5.70 -13.92
N GLU A 694 -15.57 -5.98 -12.68
CA GLU A 694 -15.64 -7.34 -12.11
C GLU A 694 -16.80 -8.19 -12.66
N ILE A 695 -17.92 -7.59 -13.06
CA ILE A 695 -19.12 -8.34 -13.53
C ILE A 695 -19.21 -8.44 -15.04
N THR A 696 -18.24 -7.89 -15.76
CA THR A 696 -18.35 -7.67 -17.20
C THR A 696 -17.51 -8.63 -17.99
N ILE A 697 -18.02 -8.99 -19.17
CA ILE A 697 -17.32 -9.88 -20.09
C ILE A 697 -17.00 -9.16 -21.40
N PRO A 698 -15.95 -9.56 -22.13
CA PRO A 698 -15.69 -9.04 -23.47
C PRO A 698 -16.90 -9.26 -24.38
N ALA A 699 -17.38 -8.19 -25.02
CA ALA A 699 -18.48 -8.26 -25.98
C ALA A 699 -18.00 -8.28 -27.44
N SER A 700 -16.71 -8.03 -27.66
CA SER A 700 -16.05 -8.09 -28.96
C SER A 700 -14.65 -8.66 -28.80
N GLU A 701 -14.24 -9.52 -29.72
CA GLU A 701 -12.85 -9.97 -29.85
C GLU A 701 -11.95 -8.88 -30.46
N ILE A 702 -12.55 -7.95 -31.23
CA ILE A 702 -11.83 -6.91 -31.97
C ILE A 702 -11.59 -5.69 -31.07
N ASP A 703 -12.62 -5.21 -30.38
CA ASP A 703 -12.50 -4.07 -29.46
C ASP A 703 -12.65 -4.53 -28.02
N GLN A 704 -11.51 -4.77 -27.35
CA GLN A 704 -11.47 -5.24 -25.96
C GLN A 704 -12.09 -4.25 -24.96
N ARG A 705 -12.31 -2.99 -25.36
CA ARG A 705 -13.00 -1.97 -24.53
C ARG A 705 -14.51 -2.20 -24.52
N LEU A 706 -15.07 -2.85 -25.53
CA LEU A 706 -16.49 -3.15 -25.58
C LEU A 706 -16.78 -4.32 -24.64
N LYS A 707 -17.50 -4.02 -23.56
CA LYS A 707 -17.85 -4.98 -22.52
C LYS A 707 -19.36 -5.15 -22.45
N ALA A 708 -19.80 -6.33 -22.00
CA ALA A 708 -21.21 -6.66 -21.81
C ALA A 708 -21.52 -7.07 -20.36
N VAL A 709 -22.71 -6.69 -19.90
CA VAL A 709 -23.37 -7.24 -18.69
C VAL A 709 -24.63 -7.97 -19.15
N HIS A 710 -24.71 -9.27 -18.82
CA HIS A 710 -25.84 -10.13 -19.18
C HIS A 710 -26.93 -10.20 -18.12
N SER A 711 -26.60 -9.93 -16.86
CA SER A 711 -27.57 -10.01 -15.76
C SER A 711 -27.17 -9.15 -14.57
N CYS A 712 -28.14 -8.90 -13.70
CA CYS A 712 -27.91 -8.34 -12.37
C CYS A 712 -28.18 -9.41 -11.30
N GLY A 713 -27.15 -9.67 -10.48
CA GLY A 713 -27.20 -10.62 -9.34
C GLY A 713 -27.94 -10.08 -8.12
N LEU A 714 -28.26 -8.78 -8.08
CA LEU A 714 -29.01 -8.13 -6.99
C LEU A 714 -30.53 -8.40 -7.06
N HIS A 715 -30.90 -9.57 -7.57
CA HIS A 715 -32.29 -10.03 -7.71
C HIS A 715 -32.34 -11.53 -7.48
N ASN A 716 -33.45 -12.00 -6.91
CA ASN A 716 -33.73 -13.41 -6.74
C ASN A 716 -34.99 -13.82 -7.52
N PRO A 717 -34.89 -14.62 -8.60
CA PRO A 717 -33.66 -15.03 -9.28
C PRO A 717 -32.97 -13.86 -10.00
N SER A 718 -31.70 -14.04 -10.40
CA SER A 718 -30.94 -13.01 -11.09
C SER A 718 -31.66 -12.52 -12.37
N ARG A 719 -31.68 -11.20 -12.55
CA ARG A 719 -32.41 -10.59 -13.67
C ARG A 719 -31.55 -10.56 -14.93
N LEU A 720 -31.91 -11.36 -15.93
CA LEU A 720 -31.28 -11.37 -17.25
C LEU A 720 -31.63 -10.11 -18.04
N PHE A 721 -30.69 -9.63 -18.84
CA PHE A 721 -30.84 -8.51 -19.76
C PHE A 721 -30.85 -9.02 -21.20
N ASP A 722 -31.96 -8.80 -21.90
CA ASP A 722 -32.09 -9.09 -23.32
C ASP A 722 -32.54 -7.83 -24.07
N PRO A 723 -31.69 -7.22 -24.93
CA PRO A 723 -30.29 -7.60 -25.18
C PRO A 723 -29.36 -7.25 -24.00
N PRO A 724 -28.15 -7.84 -23.93
CA PRO A 724 -27.15 -7.50 -22.93
C PRO A 724 -26.81 -6.01 -22.91
N LEU A 725 -26.47 -5.47 -21.74
CA LEU A 725 -26.00 -4.10 -21.63
C LEU A 725 -24.58 -4.01 -22.17
N HIS A 726 -24.34 -3.11 -23.11
CA HIS A 726 -23.00 -2.84 -23.63
C HIS A 726 -22.51 -1.48 -23.16
N PHE A 727 -21.23 -1.39 -22.83
CA PHE A 727 -20.56 -0.15 -22.48
C PHE A 727 -19.09 -0.21 -22.89
N PHE A 728 -18.46 0.97 -22.95
CA PHE A 728 -17.03 1.09 -23.23
C PHE A 728 -16.25 1.25 -21.92
N GLN A 729 -15.39 0.30 -21.61
CA GLN A 729 -14.42 0.40 -20.53
C GLN A 729 -13.27 1.30 -21.01
N LEU A 730 -13.25 2.53 -20.50
CA LEU A 730 -12.18 3.49 -20.78
C LEU A 730 -10.97 3.24 -19.86
N PRO A 731 -9.73 3.44 -20.35
CA PRO A 731 -8.54 3.43 -19.50
C PRO A 731 -8.64 4.46 -18.36
N VAL A 732 -8.11 4.12 -17.19
CA VAL A 732 -8.24 4.90 -15.93
C VAL A 732 -7.73 6.35 -16.06
N HIS A 733 -6.76 6.61 -16.94
CA HIS A 733 -6.17 7.93 -17.14
C HIS A 733 -6.91 8.80 -18.17
N ILE A 734 -8.00 8.31 -18.76
CA ILE A 734 -8.74 9.02 -19.80
C ILE A 734 -10.11 9.39 -19.25
N ASN A 735 -10.38 10.70 -19.20
CA ASN A 735 -11.69 11.23 -18.86
C ASN A 735 -12.66 11.17 -20.05
N ARG A 736 -13.96 11.31 -19.77
CA ARG A 736 -15.00 11.43 -20.79
C ARG A 736 -14.75 12.67 -21.64
N ARG A 737 -14.73 12.49 -22.97
CA ARG A 737 -14.58 13.55 -23.97
C ARG A 737 -15.96 14.05 -24.35
N ILE A 738 -16.23 15.33 -24.12
CA ILE A 738 -17.57 15.93 -24.29
C ILE A 738 -17.52 16.94 -25.44
N LEU A 739 -18.41 16.78 -26.42
CA LEU A 739 -18.69 17.78 -27.45
C LEU A 739 -19.96 18.54 -27.07
N SER A 740 -19.85 19.85 -26.92
CA SER A 740 -20.98 20.75 -26.66
C SER A 740 -21.22 21.64 -27.89
N LEU A 741 -22.48 21.69 -28.33
CA LEU A 741 -22.90 22.41 -29.53
C LEU A 741 -23.89 23.53 -29.19
N ASP A 742 -23.56 24.76 -29.60
CA ASP A 742 -24.36 25.95 -29.31
C ASP A 742 -25.57 26.10 -30.23
N GLY A 743 -26.66 26.60 -29.66
CA GLY A 743 -28.01 26.65 -30.24
C GLY A 743 -28.41 27.88 -31.02
N ASP A 744 -27.46 28.71 -31.44
CA ASP A 744 -27.77 29.81 -32.35
C ASP A 744 -27.84 29.31 -33.80
N SER A 745 -28.97 29.56 -34.45
CA SER A 745 -29.33 29.09 -35.79
C SER A 745 -28.26 29.33 -36.86
N GLY A 746 -27.50 30.44 -36.79
CA GLY A 746 -26.39 30.72 -37.68
C GLY A 746 -25.10 30.00 -37.28
N HIS A 747 -24.84 29.87 -35.97
CA HIS A 747 -23.61 29.31 -35.44
C HIS A 747 -23.58 27.79 -35.50
N SER A 748 -24.71 27.09 -35.45
CA SER A 748 -24.73 25.62 -35.54
C SER A 748 -24.25 25.10 -36.91
N VAL A 749 -24.49 25.84 -37.99
CA VAL A 749 -23.98 25.49 -39.33
C VAL A 749 -22.46 25.70 -39.41
N ILE A 750 -21.95 26.78 -38.80
CA ILE A 750 -20.51 27.05 -38.70
C ILE A 750 -19.83 25.95 -37.87
N GLN A 751 -20.42 25.55 -36.74
CA GLN A 751 -19.92 24.46 -35.91
C GLN A 751 -19.84 23.14 -36.70
N ALA A 752 -20.84 22.83 -37.54
CA ALA A 752 -20.76 21.65 -38.41
C ALA A 752 -19.60 21.75 -39.41
N SER A 753 -19.36 22.93 -40.01
CA SER A 753 -18.20 23.14 -40.89
C SER A 753 -16.88 22.93 -40.16
N ILE A 754 -16.75 23.48 -38.95
CA ILE A 754 -15.55 23.31 -38.11
C ILE A 754 -15.33 21.83 -37.78
N LEU A 755 -16.37 21.11 -37.38
CA LEU A 755 -16.29 19.68 -37.11
C LEU A 755 -15.85 18.89 -38.35
N LYS A 756 -16.34 19.27 -39.54
CA LYS A 756 -15.94 18.62 -40.79
C LYS A 756 -14.48 18.90 -41.14
N ASP A 757 -14.02 20.14 -40.93
CA ASP A 757 -12.62 20.49 -41.16
C ASP A 757 -11.67 19.76 -40.21
N ILE A 758 -12.07 19.59 -38.94
CA ILE A 758 -11.34 18.76 -37.98
C ILE A 758 -11.29 17.30 -38.43
N GLU A 759 -12.43 16.73 -38.83
CA GLU A 759 -12.51 15.35 -39.36
C GLU A 759 -11.56 15.15 -40.56
N ASN A 760 -11.54 16.12 -41.49
CA ASN A 760 -10.67 16.09 -42.66
C ASN A 760 -9.18 16.21 -42.28
N GLN A 761 -8.81 17.08 -41.33
CA GLN A 761 -7.43 17.21 -40.86
C GLN A 761 -6.93 15.96 -40.13
N LEU A 762 -7.83 15.19 -39.52
CA LEU A 762 -7.53 13.89 -38.91
C LEU A 762 -7.47 12.73 -39.91
N GLY A 763 -7.49 13.02 -41.22
CA GLY A 763 -7.39 12.04 -42.30
C GLY A 763 -8.72 11.62 -42.92
N GLY A 764 -9.86 12.08 -42.40
CA GLY A 764 -11.19 11.87 -42.98
C GLY A 764 -11.73 10.43 -42.94
N GLU A 765 -10.95 9.46 -42.47
CA GLU A 765 -11.33 8.05 -42.41
C GLU A 765 -12.17 7.69 -41.17
N ILE A 766 -11.95 8.41 -40.06
CA ILE A 766 -12.63 8.17 -38.78
C ILE A 766 -13.66 9.28 -38.54
N PRO A 767 -14.97 8.97 -38.47
CA PRO A 767 -15.99 9.97 -38.22
C PRO A 767 -15.77 10.70 -36.88
N ILE A 768 -15.95 12.02 -36.86
CA ILE A 768 -15.61 12.87 -35.71
C ILE A 768 -16.34 12.47 -34.41
N ARG A 769 -17.52 11.86 -34.53
CA ARG A 769 -18.29 11.34 -33.39
C ARG A 769 -17.51 10.31 -32.54
N HIS A 770 -16.58 9.55 -33.13
CA HIS A 770 -15.82 8.51 -32.40
C HIS A 770 -14.77 9.10 -31.44
N PHE A 771 -14.50 10.40 -31.55
CA PHE A 771 -13.61 11.14 -30.66
C PHE A 771 -14.30 11.65 -29.38
N PHE A 772 -15.62 11.51 -29.27
CA PHE A 772 -16.40 12.02 -28.15
C PHE A 772 -17.25 10.91 -27.53
N ASP A 773 -17.32 10.91 -26.20
CA ASP A 773 -18.12 9.97 -25.40
C ASP A 773 -19.52 10.53 -25.09
N LEU A 774 -19.68 11.86 -25.16
CA LEU A 774 -20.92 12.60 -24.99
C LEU A 774 -21.02 13.71 -26.04
N ILE A 775 -22.15 13.80 -26.75
CA ILE A 775 -22.44 14.90 -27.68
C ILE A 775 -23.74 15.55 -27.25
N GLY A 776 -23.68 16.81 -26.82
CA GLY A 776 -24.83 17.57 -26.35
C GLY A 776 -24.92 18.94 -26.99
N GLY A 777 -26.09 19.58 -26.91
CA GLY A 777 -26.24 20.93 -27.45
C GLY A 777 -27.56 21.59 -27.09
N SER A 778 -27.61 22.91 -27.23
CA SER A 778 -28.84 23.71 -27.06
C SER A 778 -29.48 24.00 -28.41
N GLY A 779 -30.80 24.22 -28.48
CA GLY A 779 -31.49 24.68 -29.70
C GLY A 779 -31.12 23.91 -30.99
N THR A 780 -30.63 24.64 -32.01
CA THR A 780 -30.15 24.07 -33.28
C THR A 780 -28.88 23.23 -33.14
N GLY A 781 -28.04 23.50 -32.15
CA GLY A 781 -26.88 22.68 -31.78
C GLY A 781 -27.30 21.34 -31.20
N GLY A 782 -28.42 21.30 -30.48
CA GLY A 782 -29.05 20.05 -30.01
C GLY A 782 -29.53 19.17 -31.16
N LEU A 783 -30.16 19.74 -32.18
CA LEU A 783 -30.56 19.01 -33.39
C LEU A 783 -29.35 18.47 -34.17
N LEU A 784 -28.26 19.24 -34.24
CA LEU A 784 -27.00 18.80 -34.82
C LEU A 784 -26.39 17.64 -34.02
N ALA A 785 -26.41 17.72 -32.68
CA ALA A 785 -25.97 16.65 -31.78
C ALA A 785 -26.76 15.35 -32.01
N ILE A 786 -28.09 15.43 -32.20
CA ILE A 786 -28.94 14.28 -32.52
C ILE A 786 -28.52 13.63 -33.84
N GLY A 787 -28.29 14.43 -34.89
CA GLY A 787 -27.89 13.92 -36.20
C GLY A 787 -26.53 13.20 -36.19
N ILE A 788 -25.51 13.85 -35.61
CA ILE A 788 -24.14 13.32 -35.54
C ILE A 788 -24.06 12.12 -34.59
N GLY A 789 -24.74 12.20 -33.45
CA GLY A 789 -24.74 11.19 -32.41
C GLY A 789 -25.67 10.02 -32.71
N ILE A 790 -26.95 10.15 -32.34
CA ILE A 790 -27.95 9.06 -32.40
C ILE A 790 -28.26 8.68 -33.84
N GLY A 791 -28.41 9.69 -34.71
CA GLY A 791 -28.69 9.49 -36.13
C GLY A 791 -27.57 8.75 -36.85
N ASN A 792 -26.37 8.71 -36.27
CA ASN A 792 -25.18 8.09 -36.85
C ASN A 792 -24.86 8.66 -38.25
N TRP A 793 -25.21 9.92 -38.50
CA TRP A 793 -24.98 10.60 -39.77
C TRP A 793 -23.59 11.22 -39.82
N ASP A 794 -23.04 11.34 -41.04
CA ASP A 794 -21.89 12.21 -41.24
C ASP A 794 -22.25 13.69 -40.96
N VAL A 795 -21.21 14.50 -40.76
CA VAL A 795 -21.37 15.91 -40.37
C VAL A 795 -22.11 16.70 -41.45
N ASP A 796 -21.85 16.42 -42.72
CA ASP A 796 -22.45 17.12 -43.86
C ASP A 796 -23.95 16.82 -43.99
N LYS A 797 -24.34 15.56 -43.84
CA LYS A 797 -25.73 15.11 -43.82
C LYS A 797 -26.48 15.71 -42.64
N SER A 798 -25.86 15.78 -41.48
CA SER A 798 -26.43 16.41 -40.29
C SER A 798 -26.66 17.91 -40.51
N ALA A 799 -25.68 18.61 -41.07
CA ALA A 799 -25.79 20.02 -41.42
C ALA A 799 -26.88 20.29 -42.48
N ASN A 800 -26.95 19.47 -43.52
CA ASN A 800 -27.94 19.61 -44.59
C ASN A 800 -29.37 19.40 -44.09
N ARG A 801 -29.59 18.41 -43.22
CA ARG A 801 -30.92 18.18 -42.62
C ARG A 801 -31.31 19.32 -41.68
N LEU A 802 -30.38 19.83 -40.88
CA LEU A 802 -30.60 21.01 -40.05
C LEU A 802 -30.99 22.23 -40.90
N LEU A 803 -30.28 22.49 -42.00
CA LEU A 803 -30.59 23.59 -42.92
C LEU A 803 -31.97 23.46 -43.56
N ASN A 804 -32.37 22.25 -43.94
CA ASN A 804 -33.69 21.99 -44.50
C ASN A 804 -34.81 22.28 -43.48
N LEU A 805 -34.60 21.90 -42.22
CA LEU A 805 -35.52 22.21 -41.12
C LEU A 805 -35.62 23.71 -40.84
N ILE A 806 -34.49 24.42 -40.81
CA ILE A 806 -34.46 25.88 -40.61
C ILE A 806 -35.17 26.61 -41.77
N ARG A 807 -35.04 26.10 -43.01
CA ARG A 807 -35.67 26.68 -44.21
C ARG A 807 -37.18 26.39 -44.31
N ALA A 808 -37.68 25.33 -43.68
CA ALA A 808 -39.09 24.97 -43.63
C ALA A 808 -39.87 25.90 -42.67
N LYS A 809 -40.10 27.15 -43.09
CA LYS A 809 -40.60 28.29 -42.30
C LYS A 809 -42.00 28.19 -41.64
N ASN A 810 -42.73 27.08 -41.69
CA ASN A 810 -44.14 27.03 -41.26
C ASN A 810 -44.51 25.77 -40.45
N TYR A 811 -44.16 25.69 -39.15
CA TYR A 811 -44.90 24.82 -38.22
C TYR A 811 -44.87 25.37 -36.77
N PRO A 812 -45.77 26.30 -36.41
CA PRO A 812 -45.93 26.72 -35.01
C PRO A 812 -46.61 25.66 -34.13
N GLU A 813 -47.29 24.66 -34.69
CA GLU A 813 -48.12 23.71 -33.93
C GLU A 813 -47.68 22.23 -33.99
N ARG A 814 -46.61 21.87 -34.74
CA ARG A 814 -46.21 20.47 -34.99
C ARG A 814 -44.69 20.24 -34.98
N THR A 815 -43.97 20.84 -34.03
CA THR A 815 -42.50 20.73 -33.96
C THR A 815 -42.02 19.28 -33.77
N PHE A 816 -42.78 18.46 -33.02
CA PHE A 816 -42.44 17.05 -32.78
C PHE A 816 -42.68 16.14 -33.99
N GLU A 817 -43.76 16.35 -34.76
CA GLU A 817 -44.01 15.60 -36.00
C GLU A 817 -42.97 15.94 -37.07
N ALA A 818 -42.57 17.22 -37.20
CA ALA A 818 -41.54 17.63 -38.15
C ALA A 818 -40.13 17.08 -37.78
N ILE A 819 -39.83 16.94 -36.49
CA ILE A 819 -38.62 16.24 -36.02
C ILE A 819 -38.73 14.73 -36.32
N GLY A 820 -39.88 14.10 -36.11
CA GLY A 820 -40.12 12.71 -36.47
C GLY A 820 -39.98 12.45 -37.99
N GLU A 821 -40.52 13.33 -38.83
CA GLU A 821 -40.38 13.25 -40.29
C GLU A 821 -38.92 13.47 -40.76
N ALA A 822 -38.16 14.35 -40.10
CA ALA A 822 -36.80 14.68 -40.49
C ALA A 822 -35.71 13.78 -39.85
N PHE A 823 -35.99 13.13 -38.72
CA PHE A 823 -35.01 12.32 -37.97
C PHE A 823 -35.46 10.87 -37.72
N GLY A 824 -36.68 10.48 -38.07
CA GLY A 824 -37.27 9.14 -37.84
C GLY A 824 -38.07 9.06 -36.54
N GLU A 825 -39.09 8.20 -36.48
CA GLU A 825 -39.97 8.06 -35.30
C GLU A 825 -39.22 7.63 -34.03
N ASP A 826 -38.14 6.86 -34.14
CA ASP A 826 -37.28 6.47 -33.01
C ASP A 826 -36.62 7.68 -32.32
N ALA A 827 -36.38 8.77 -33.04
CA ALA A 827 -35.83 10.01 -32.48
C ALA A 827 -36.89 10.88 -31.79
N ALA A 828 -38.17 10.71 -32.12
CA ALA A 828 -39.29 11.43 -31.51
C ALA A 828 -39.77 10.80 -30.18
N GLY A 829 -39.50 9.50 -29.97
CA GLY A 829 -39.92 8.74 -28.79
C GLY A 829 -39.02 8.86 -27.55
N GLN A 830 -37.80 9.43 -27.68
CA GLN A 830 -36.95 9.69 -26.52
C GLN A 830 -37.40 10.98 -25.84
N ARG A 831 -37.75 10.92 -24.54
CA ARG A 831 -38.17 12.08 -23.73
C ARG A 831 -37.09 13.17 -23.75
N ILE A 832 -37.26 14.13 -24.64
CA ILE A 832 -36.57 15.41 -24.65
C ILE A 832 -36.92 16.13 -23.34
N ILE A 833 -35.93 16.35 -22.48
CA ILE A 833 -36.12 17.05 -21.19
C ILE A 833 -36.39 18.53 -21.48
N GLY A 834 -37.66 18.87 -21.69
CA GLY A 834 -38.15 20.25 -21.76
C GLY A 834 -38.30 20.83 -20.36
N SER A 835 -37.79 22.03 -20.14
CA SER A 835 -37.90 22.76 -18.88
C SER A 835 -39.36 23.14 -18.58
N ARG A 836 -40.10 22.26 -17.91
CA ARG A 836 -41.18 22.65 -17.02
C ARG A 836 -40.97 21.94 -15.70
N ALA A 837 -40.90 22.72 -14.63
CA ALA A 837 -40.96 22.22 -13.27
C ALA A 837 -42.27 21.43 -13.09
N SER A 838 -42.21 20.12 -13.24
CA SER A 838 -43.23 19.19 -12.75
C SER A 838 -42.50 18.01 -12.13
N THR A 839 -42.84 17.77 -10.86
CA THR A 839 -42.32 16.78 -9.91
C THR A 839 -42.64 15.33 -10.31
N GLU A 840 -42.20 14.87 -11.48
CA GLU A 840 -42.26 13.46 -11.86
C GLU A 840 -40.89 12.93 -12.29
N ARG A 841 -40.41 11.93 -11.55
CA ARG A 841 -39.13 11.22 -11.71
C ARG A 841 -39.05 10.54 -13.08
N ALA A 842 -38.01 10.86 -13.86
CA ALA A 842 -37.75 10.26 -15.16
C ALA A 842 -37.02 8.91 -15.01
N THR A 843 -37.63 7.84 -15.51
CA THR A 843 -37.00 6.53 -15.70
C THR A 843 -35.99 6.57 -16.83
N TYR A 844 -34.79 6.07 -16.55
CA TYR A 844 -33.57 6.15 -17.36
C TYR A 844 -33.51 4.96 -18.33
N ASN A 845 -33.54 5.19 -19.65
CA ASN A 845 -33.31 4.11 -20.62
C ASN A 845 -32.43 4.56 -21.83
N ARG A 846 -31.38 3.76 -22.03
CA ARG A 846 -30.20 3.77 -22.93
C ARG A 846 -30.33 4.31 -24.37
N ARG A 847 -29.33 5.12 -24.77
CA ARG A 847 -28.44 5.04 -25.97
C ARG A 847 -27.97 6.46 -26.32
N LEU A 848 -26.68 6.74 -26.14
CA LEU A 848 -26.04 8.05 -26.32
C LEU A 848 -26.66 9.17 -25.43
N HIS A 849 -25.91 9.65 -24.45
CA HIS A 849 -26.40 10.74 -23.61
C HIS A 849 -26.52 12.03 -24.45
N LEU A 850 -27.73 12.60 -24.49
CA LEU A 850 -28.02 13.87 -25.13
C LEU A 850 -28.65 14.78 -24.06
N LEU A 851 -27.87 15.73 -23.55
CA LEU A 851 -28.40 16.85 -22.77
C LEU A 851 -28.87 17.90 -23.79
N THR A 852 -30.13 17.80 -24.19
CA THR A 852 -30.79 18.83 -25.00
C THR A 852 -31.53 19.78 -24.07
N PHE A 853 -30.97 20.96 -23.80
CA PHE A 853 -31.74 22.06 -23.23
C PHE A 853 -32.58 22.68 -24.36
N MET A 854 -33.80 22.17 -24.57
CA MET A 854 -34.77 22.80 -25.47
C MET A 854 -35.48 23.96 -24.76
N VAL A 855 -34.78 25.08 -24.60
CA VAL A 855 -35.42 26.36 -24.27
C VAL A 855 -35.80 27.06 -25.58
N ASN A 856 -37.10 27.15 -25.83
CA ASN A 856 -37.77 28.09 -26.76
C ASN A 856 -37.30 28.15 -28.23
N ILE A 857 -37.63 27.11 -29.02
CA ILE A 857 -37.69 27.20 -30.50
C ILE A 857 -38.65 28.33 -30.97
N GLY A 858 -39.63 28.74 -30.15
CA GLY A 858 -40.60 29.78 -30.49
C GLY A 858 -40.03 31.20 -30.70
N THR A 859 -38.79 31.46 -30.29
CA THR A 859 -38.18 32.82 -30.40
C THR A 859 -37.23 32.96 -31.58
N CYS A 860 -36.60 31.89 -32.06
CA CYS A 860 -35.59 31.95 -33.13
C CYS A 860 -36.15 32.11 -34.56
N ILE A 861 -37.48 32.04 -34.75
CA ILE A 861 -38.13 32.17 -36.08
C ILE A 861 -38.61 33.62 -36.35
N ARG A 862 -38.58 34.53 -35.36
CA ARG A 862 -38.95 35.95 -35.59
C ARG A 862 -37.71 36.79 -35.89
N LYS A 863 -37.70 37.40 -37.08
CA LYS A 863 -36.69 38.40 -37.52
C LYS A 863 -36.65 39.64 -36.57
N PRO A 864 -35.53 40.38 -36.57
CA PRO A 864 -35.21 41.38 -35.55
C PRO A 864 -36.04 42.65 -35.73
N GLN A 865 -36.57 43.21 -34.64
CA GLN A 865 -37.01 44.60 -34.64
C GLN A 865 -35.79 45.49 -34.40
N GLU A 866 -35.61 46.45 -35.31
CA GLU A 866 -34.68 47.58 -35.20
C GLU A 866 -34.88 48.28 -33.86
N SER A 867 -33.84 48.29 -33.02
CA SER A 867 -33.80 49.15 -31.84
C SER A 867 -33.34 50.52 -32.28
N VAL A 868 -34.28 51.47 -32.24
CA VAL A 868 -33.99 52.91 -32.31
C VAL A 868 -33.16 53.26 -31.08
N CYS A 869 -31.98 53.82 -31.31
CA CYS A 869 -31.16 54.44 -30.29
C CYS A 869 -31.89 55.67 -29.72
N ASP A 870 -32.08 55.72 -28.42
CA ASP A 870 -32.17 57.00 -27.71
C ASP A 870 -31.27 56.98 -26.48
N SER A 871 -30.57 58.09 -26.36
CA SER A 871 -29.33 58.32 -25.64
C SER A 871 -29.54 59.03 -24.30
N HIS A 872 -28.73 58.65 -23.31
CA HIS A 872 -28.32 59.43 -22.11
C HIS A 872 -29.46 59.88 -21.15
N VAL A 873 -29.31 59.96 -19.82
CA VAL A 873 -28.28 60.60 -18.98
C VAL A 873 -28.48 60.06 -17.53
N VAL A 874 -27.38 59.71 -16.86
CA VAL A 874 -27.19 59.65 -15.38
C VAL A 874 -26.75 61.08 -14.97
N PRO A 875 -27.09 61.70 -13.81
CA PRO A 875 -26.89 61.11 -12.48
C PRO A 875 -27.81 61.52 -11.32
N GLY A 876 -27.75 60.67 -10.28
CA GLY A 876 -28.14 60.91 -8.90
C GLY A 876 -27.63 59.75 -8.05
#